data_AF-A0A914WTJ7-F1
#
_entry.id   AF-A0A914WTJ7-F1
#
_cell.length_a   1.000
_cell.length_b   1.000
_cell.length_c   1.000
_cell.angle_alpha   90.00
_cell.angle_beta   90.00
_cell.angle_gamma   90.00
#
_symmetry.space_group_name_H-M   'P 1'
#
loop_
_entity.id
_entity.type
_entity.pdbx_description
1 polymer ?
#
loop_
_entity_poly.entity_id
_entity_poly.type
_entity_poly.pdbx_seq_one_letter_code
_entity_poly.pdbx_strand_id
1 'polypeptide(L)'
;MLFRFLYALCVFSATVSSCFAAVPLSQFFPYGSGAGDVFVPRSDDGSSPQVAISTPFYFFNFTHTNLWVNVNGAISFNAQISTFTPICGPVTAAYRMISPYWCDIDIRYGGSISYRQSTDPAVLQKASAEVSNAFPEFNGIQLTWAFVATYTDVPFFGSDSCANTNNNNAMNITDNFQVILATDQLHSFVIYYYNSIQWTTGTATGGNCLGLGGTPAKAGFDAGDGHSYYVIPGSCLSDIINIASKSNVGSPGKFVFRVDSANIVSADNSTGSHKNQPRQCSCTPKKMWLDIVLVLDSSEGVAQGSGINNALFDIIVPLTVNQDPTSSRIGIVAFNATTTIVTDLNVYNSNMDAAMGVMNMPYLGGPNSPTGLAQGLEEAKRMLLNARTSGNRKRNPQVVILASTVADGCLTKENQKDSSLPESVCVIANDMKENGVTIITVKYNFGDGLAYPLTISSPCSAFNNSNVDLEKDLGNSLCNANCFCPWGVDNNMQMWKMVKDPSGCRNTGECVYPLFTPASRLAAELTCQRTQNSYLADVFSGDKHTFLTALATGSNPPAIPYWIGLNDQTNSLNYTWTRPPPQSDVPAQQDDFTTWAPGFPLYNNADQACVLVDKFTSFAYKWKNAACFGPVAYPICQINACDTDNFCS
;
A
#
# COMPACT_ATOMS: atom_id res chain seq x y z
N MET A 1 61.45 -11.54 49.65
CA MET A 1 60.59 -10.48 49.10
C MET A 1 60.17 -10.90 47.70
N LEU A 2 59.01 -11.55 47.58
CA LEU A 2 58.48 -12.08 46.32
C LEU A 2 57.20 -11.30 45.95
N PHE A 3 57.17 -10.80 44.72
CA PHE A 3 56.01 -10.21 44.05
C PHE A 3 54.94 -11.28 43.76
N ARG A 4 53.68 -11.02 44.11
CA ARG A 4 52.50 -11.64 43.47
C ARG A 4 51.34 -10.65 43.39
N PHE A 5 50.99 -10.28 42.16
CA PHE A 5 49.74 -9.59 41.80
C PHE A 5 48.56 -10.56 42.00
N LEU A 6 47.53 -10.11 42.72
CA LEU A 6 46.22 -10.73 42.78
C LEU A 6 45.34 -10.15 41.66
N TYR A 7 45.07 -10.94 40.61
CA TYR A 7 43.97 -10.68 39.69
C TYR A 7 42.68 -11.21 40.34
N ALA A 8 41.74 -10.32 40.66
CA ALA A 8 40.40 -10.68 41.07
C ALA A 8 39.59 -11.08 39.82
N LEU A 9 39.16 -12.34 39.75
CA LEU A 9 38.15 -12.80 38.80
C LEU A 9 36.77 -12.29 39.25
N CYS A 10 36.26 -11.24 38.59
CA CYS A 10 34.83 -10.97 38.57
C CYS A 10 34.15 -11.99 37.65
N VAL A 11 33.51 -12.99 38.24
CA VAL A 11 32.55 -13.84 37.53
C VAL A 11 31.30 -12.99 37.28
N PHE A 12 31.20 -12.37 36.10
CA PHE A 12 29.92 -11.88 35.61
C PHE A 12 29.10 -13.10 35.16
N SER A 13 28.14 -13.52 35.98
CA SER A 13 27.08 -14.38 35.47
C SER A 13 26.22 -13.53 34.54
N ALA A 14 26.48 -13.59 33.24
CA ALA A 14 25.52 -13.15 32.24
C ALA A 14 24.35 -14.13 32.28
N THR A 15 23.38 -13.88 33.16
CA THR A 15 22.03 -14.37 32.93
C THR A 15 21.59 -13.73 31.64
N VAL A 16 21.46 -14.54 30.59
CA VAL A 16 20.78 -14.15 29.35
C VAL A 16 19.33 -13.89 29.77
N SER A 17 19.05 -12.66 30.17
CA SER A 17 17.69 -12.17 30.29
C SER A 17 17.16 -12.19 28.87
N SER A 18 16.33 -13.18 28.57
CA SER A 18 15.49 -13.21 27.38
C SER A 18 14.81 -11.84 27.27
N CYS A 19 15.31 -11.00 26.35
CA CYS A 19 14.81 -9.65 26.16
C CYS A 19 13.36 -9.78 25.70
N PHE A 20 12.41 -9.34 26.53
CA PHE A 20 11.01 -9.26 26.14
C PHE A 20 10.91 -8.33 24.94
N ALA A 21 10.46 -8.86 23.80
CA ALA A 21 10.31 -8.11 22.57
C ALA A 21 8.99 -7.30 22.57
N ALA A 22 8.83 -6.38 23.55
CA ALA A 22 7.67 -5.47 23.68
C ALA A 22 7.96 -4.30 24.64
N VAL A 23 7.13 -3.25 24.63
CA VAL A 23 7.29 -2.09 25.53
C VAL A 23 6.80 -2.46 26.94
N PRO A 24 7.65 -2.44 27.98
CA PRO A 24 7.21 -2.72 29.36
C PRO A 24 6.19 -1.68 29.83
N LEU A 25 5.21 -2.07 30.66
CA LEU A 25 4.21 -1.14 31.22
C LEU A 25 4.84 0.04 31.98
N SER A 26 6.01 -0.15 32.60
CA SER A 26 6.76 0.92 33.27
C SER A 26 7.29 2.00 32.29
N GLN A 27 7.36 1.70 31.00
CA GLN A 27 7.72 2.63 29.94
C GLN A 27 6.52 3.28 29.25
N PHE A 28 5.29 2.90 29.58
CA PHE A 28 4.10 3.59 29.07
C PHE A 28 4.09 5.05 29.55
N PHE A 29 3.40 5.93 28.83
CA PHE A 29 3.04 7.24 29.39
C PHE A 29 2.18 7.00 30.63
N PRO A 30 2.28 7.82 31.69
CA PRO A 30 1.46 7.66 32.90
C PRO A 30 -0.01 7.49 32.51
N TYR A 31 -0.74 6.58 33.16
CA TYR A 31 -2.13 6.29 32.83
C TYR A 31 -2.91 5.82 34.06
N GLY A 32 -4.22 5.76 33.92
CA GLY A 32 -5.16 5.38 34.98
C GLY A 32 -5.40 6.51 35.99
N SER A 33 -6.07 6.17 37.09
CA SER A 33 -6.56 7.14 38.09
C SER A 33 -5.44 7.99 38.69
N GLY A 34 -4.25 7.40 38.90
CA GLY A 34 -3.09 8.11 39.44
C GLY A 34 -2.51 9.17 38.49
N ALA A 35 -2.78 9.06 37.18
CA ALA A 35 -2.42 10.06 36.18
C ALA A 35 -3.54 11.06 35.88
N GLY A 36 -4.71 10.92 36.55
CA GLY A 36 -5.88 11.76 36.33
C GLY A 36 -6.73 11.37 35.11
N ASP A 37 -6.63 10.13 34.63
CA ASP A 37 -7.42 9.67 33.48
C ASP A 37 -8.91 9.51 33.82
N VAL A 38 -9.74 9.75 32.80
CA VAL A 38 -11.14 9.34 32.78
C VAL A 38 -11.25 7.96 32.14
N PHE A 39 -12.24 7.17 32.53
CA PHE A 39 -12.46 5.83 31.99
C PHE A 39 -13.64 5.79 31.02
N VAL A 40 -13.49 5.04 29.94
CA VAL A 40 -14.62 4.72 29.04
C VAL A 40 -15.63 3.86 29.82
N PRO A 41 -16.95 4.14 29.73
CA PRO A 41 -17.96 3.31 30.38
C PRO A 41 -17.88 1.85 29.95
N ARG A 42 -17.99 0.93 30.90
CA ARG A 42 -17.97 -0.50 30.60
C ARG A 42 -19.12 -0.88 29.66
N SER A 43 -18.74 -1.44 28.52
CA SER A 43 -19.62 -1.79 27.42
C SER A 43 -18.88 -2.70 26.43
N ASP A 44 -19.61 -3.18 25.43
CA ASP A 44 -19.13 -4.05 24.37
C ASP A 44 -18.76 -3.20 23.15
N ASP A 45 -19.76 -2.68 22.43
CA ASP A 45 -19.59 -1.77 21.29
C ASP A 45 -19.73 -0.29 21.65
N GLY A 46 -19.21 0.10 22.82
CA GLY A 46 -19.36 1.45 23.33
C GLY A 46 -18.25 2.41 22.94
N SER A 47 -18.38 3.65 23.44
CA SER A 47 -17.39 4.70 23.26
C SER A 47 -17.45 5.68 24.43
N SER A 48 -16.40 6.48 24.60
CA SER A 48 -16.46 7.67 25.44
C SER A 48 -17.56 8.62 24.96
N PRO A 49 -18.02 9.56 25.81
CA PRO A 49 -18.64 10.80 25.35
C PRO A 49 -17.71 11.55 24.38
N GLN A 50 -18.26 12.52 23.65
CA GLN A 50 -17.44 13.42 22.83
C GLN A 50 -16.46 14.18 23.71
N VAL A 51 -15.18 14.11 23.36
CA VAL A 51 -14.12 14.83 24.06
C VAL A 51 -13.75 16.06 23.24
N ALA A 52 -14.07 17.25 23.74
CA ALA A 52 -13.56 18.49 23.19
C ALA A 52 -12.06 18.62 23.55
N ILE A 53 -11.20 18.71 22.54
CA ILE A 53 -9.75 18.83 22.75
C ILE A 53 -9.36 20.32 22.83
N SER A 54 -8.50 20.65 23.78
CA SER A 54 -8.10 22.04 24.06
C SER A 54 -7.17 22.65 23.02
N THR A 55 -6.56 21.82 22.18
CA THR A 55 -5.67 22.22 21.08
C THR A 55 -6.09 21.47 19.82
N PRO A 56 -6.27 22.14 18.67
CA PRO A 56 -6.65 21.47 17.43
C PRO A 56 -5.60 20.44 17.01
N PHE A 57 -6.06 19.25 16.63
CA PHE A 57 -5.21 18.18 16.11
C PHE A 57 -5.34 18.10 14.59
N TYR A 58 -4.22 18.16 13.87
CA TYR A 58 -4.21 18.08 12.42
C TYR A 58 -4.02 16.63 11.98
N PHE A 59 -4.92 16.13 11.15
CA PHE A 59 -4.92 14.75 10.67
C PHE A 59 -5.25 14.74 9.18
N PHE A 60 -4.26 14.44 8.34
CA PHE A 60 -4.34 14.41 6.87
C PHE A 60 -4.96 15.67 6.25
N ASN A 61 -4.39 16.84 6.54
CA ASN A 61 -4.90 18.16 6.15
C ASN A 61 -6.28 18.55 6.72
N PHE A 62 -6.88 17.74 7.60
CA PHE A 62 -8.10 18.10 8.32
C PHE A 62 -7.79 18.53 9.75
N THR A 63 -8.44 19.60 10.21
CA THR A 63 -8.33 20.08 11.59
C THR A 63 -9.47 19.51 12.43
N HIS A 64 -9.12 18.88 13.55
CA HIS A 64 -10.09 18.33 14.49
C HIS A 64 -10.04 19.07 15.83
N THR A 65 -11.23 19.29 16.40
CA THR A 65 -11.42 19.93 17.71
C THR A 65 -12.14 19.02 18.70
N ASN A 66 -12.49 17.80 18.26
CA ASN A 66 -13.14 16.79 19.08
C ASN A 66 -12.66 15.40 18.69
N LEU A 67 -12.78 14.45 19.61
CA LEU A 67 -12.55 13.02 19.35
C LEU A 67 -13.43 12.14 20.25
N TRP A 68 -13.44 10.84 19.94
CA TRP A 68 -14.04 9.78 20.75
C TRP A 68 -13.07 8.62 20.93
N VAL A 69 -13.04 8.03 22.13
CA VAL A 69 -12.27 6.81 22.42
C VAL A 69 -13.22 5.62 22.41
N ASN A 70 -13.06 4.73 21.45
CA ASN A 70 -13.95 3.62 21.18
C ASN A 70 -13.51 2.35 21.93
N VAL A 71 -14.45 1.55 22.42
CA VAL A 71 -14.12 0.30 23.13
C VAL A 71 -13.36 -0.66 22.24
N ASN A 72 -13.71 -0.74 20.96
CA ASN A 72 -13.10 -1.63 19.99
C ASN A 72 -11.72 -1.16 19.52
N GLY A 73 -11.01 -0.28 20.24
CA GLY A 73 -9.58 -0.05 19.98
C GLY A 73 -9.27 1.01 18.92
N ALA A 74 -10.17 1.98 18.74
CA ALA A 74 -10.03 3.10 17.82
C ALA A 74 -10.27 4.46 18.51
N ILE A 75 -9.67 5.51 17.97
CA ILE A 75 -9.99 6.91 18.25
C ILE A 75 -10.57 7.49 16.96
N SER A 76 -11.77 8.07 17.00
CA SER A 76 -12.40 8.69 15.84
C SER A 76 -12.57 10.20 16.03
N PHE A 77 -12.61 10.93 14.92
CA PHE A 77 -12.70 12.40 14.94
C PHE A 77 -14.06 12.97 14.49
N ASN A 78 -14.87 12.19 13.78
CA ASN A 78 -16.12 12.68 13.18
C ASN A 78 -17.37 12.13 13.87
N ALA A 79 -17.37 10.86 14.28
CA ALA A 79 -18.49 10.21 14.93
C ALA A 79 -18.04 9.01 15.77
N GLN A 80 -18.91 8.52 16.66
CA GLN A 80 -18.71 7.22 17.32
C GLN A 80 -18.73 6.08 16.29
N ILE A 81 -17.87 5.08 16.49
CA ILE A 81 -17.81 3.88 15.65
C ILE A 81 -18.68 2.80 16.30
N SER A 82 -19.68 2.30 15.58
CA SER A 82 -20.56 1.22 16.05
C SER A 82 -20.18 -0.17 15.54
N THR A 83 -19.16 -0.26 14.68
CA THR A 83 -18.69 -1.52 14.09
C THR A 83 -17.53 -2.10 14.90
N PHE A 84 -17.67 -3.37 15.30
CA PHE A 84 -16.63 -4.18 15.94
C PHE A 84 -15.76 -4.96 14.95
N THR A 85 -16.26 -5.22 13.73
CA THR A 85 -15.51 -5.96 12.71
C THR A 85 -14.57 -5.01 11.95
N PRO A 86 -13.24 -5.19 12.03
CA PRO A 86 -12.31 -4.28 11.37
C PRO A 86 -12.44 -4.31 9.85
N ILE A 87 -12.37 -3.13 9.23
CA ILE A 87 -12.31 -2.98 7.77
C ILE A 87 -10.86 -2.84 7.34
N CYS A 88 -10.36 -3.83 6.59
CA CYS A 88 -8.97 -3.91 6.17
C CYS A 88 -8.60 -3.06 4.94
N GLY A 89 -9.61 -2.48 4.29
CA GLY A 89 -9.45 -1.41 3.32
C GLY A 89 -9.64 -0.02 3.92
N PRO A 90 -9.79 1.01 3.08
CA PRO A 90 -10.15 2.36 3.50
C PRO A 90 -11.51 2.38 4.22
N VAL A 91 -11.60 3.17 5.28
CA VAL A 91 -12.87 3.46 5.96
C VAL A 91 -13.55 4.67 5.32
N THR A 92 -14.83 4.86 5.59
CA THR A 92 -15.58 6.03 5.08
C THR A 92 -15.24 7.30 5.85
N ALA A 93 -15.50 8.46 5.25
CA ALA A 93 -15.30 9.78 5.87
C ALA A 93 -16.04 9.96 7.21
N ALA A 94 -17.10 9.18 7.44
CA ALA A 94 -17.84 9.21 8.70
C ALA A 94 -17.00 8.75 9.91
N TYR A 95 -15.97 7.93 9.69
CA TYR A 95 -15.21 7.34 10.79
C TYR A 95 -13.90 8.02 11.11
N ARG A 96 -13.17 8.57 10.10
CA ARG A 96 -11.83 9.20 10.19
C ARG A 96 -11.13 8.92 11.52
N MET A 97 -10.27 7.90 11.52
CA MET A 97 -9.88 7.22 12.74
C MET A 97 -8.38 6.94 12.85
N ILE A 98 -7.94 6.80 14.09
CA ILE A 98 -6.64 6.27 14.49
C ILE A 98 -6.93 4.97 15.22
N SER A 99 -6.47 3.85 14.69
CA SER A 99 -6.74 2.51 15.21
C SER A 99 -5.45 1.90 15.76
N PRO A 100 -5.07 2.12 17.04
CA PRO A 100 -3.94 1.39 17.62
C PRO A 100 -4.17 -0.12 17.56
N TYR A 101 -5.41 -0.60 17.74
CA TYR A 101 -5.74 -2.02 17.61
C TYR A 101 -7.26 -2.20 17.47
N TRP A 102 -7.81 -1.94 16.28
CA TRP A 102 -9.25 -2.07 16.05
C TRP A 102 -9.66 -3.53 16.00
N CYS A 103 -10.47 -3.98 16.97
CA CYS A 103 -10.99 -5.34 17.08
C CYS A 103 -12.20 -5.39 18.03
N ASP A 104 -12.93 -6.51 18.00
CA ASP A 104 -14.10 -6.82 18.84
C ASP A 104 -13.70 -7.05 20.32
N ILE A 105 -13.55 -5.95 21.07
CA ILE A 105 -13.11 -5.89 22.48
C ILE A 105 -14.35 -5.80 23.38
N ASP A 106 -14.38 -6.56 24.47
CA ASP A 106 -15.49 -6.51 25.43
C ASP A 106 -15.01 -6.19 26.85
N ILE A 107 -15.26 -4.98 27.35
CA ILE A 107 -14.87 -4.57 28.70
C ILE A 107 -15.98 -4.68 29.75
N ARG A 108 -17.09 -5.38 29.47
CA ARG A 108 -18.18 -5.57 30.45
C ARG A 108 -17.72 -6.30 31.71
N TYR A 109 -16.86 -7.30 31.55
CA TYR A 109 -16.49 -8.26 32.61
C TYR A 109 -14.99 -8.29 32.94
N GLY A 110 -14.15 -7.55 32.21
CA GLY A 110 -12.70 -7.51 32.39
C GLY A 110 -12.07 -6.30 31.70
N GLY A 111 -10.83 -5.98 32.06
CA GLY A 111 -10.08 -4.87 31.46
C GLY A 111 -10.64 -3.47 31.75
N SER A 112 -9.96 -2.47 31.20
CA SER A 112 -10.38 -1.07 31.24
C SER A 112 -9.72 -0.23 30.13
N ILE A 113 -10.37 0.88 29.77
CA ILE A 113 -9.85 1.86 28.83
C ILE A 113 -9.85 3.22 29.51
N SER A 114 -8.68 3.84 29.64
CA SER A 114 -8.50 5.14 30.27
C SER A 114 -7.95 6.16 29.28
N TYR A 115 -8.32 7.44 29.43
CA TYR A 115 -7.82 8.50 28.56
C TYR A 115 -7.76 9.87 29.24
N ARG A 116 -6.88 10.74 28.72
CA ARG A 116 -6.84 12.17 29.06
C ARG A 116 -6.20 12.99 27.95
N GLN A 117 -6.50 14.28 27.91
CA GLN A 117 -5.63 15.28 27.30
C GLN A 117 -4.68 15.86 28.35
N SER A 118 -3.49 16.29 27.94
CA SER A 118 -2.43 16.74 28.83
C SER A 118 -1.58 17.85 28.20
N THR A 119 -1.29 18.85 29.02
CA THR A 119 -0.25 19.87 28.79
C THR A 119 0.85 19.76 29.85
N ASP A 120 0.94 18.62 30.54
CA ASP A 120 1.93 18.38 31.59
C ASP A 120 3.34 18.34 30.99
N PRO A 121 4.30 19.12 31.53
CA PRO A 121 5.64 19.20 30.96
C PRO A 121 6.36 17.85 30.84
N ALA A 122 6.18 16.92 31.77
CA ALA A 122 6.85 15.62 31.72
C ALA A 122 6.26 14.72 30.63
N VAL A 123 4.94 14.77 30.43
CA VAL A 123 4.25 14.08 29.33
C VAL A 123 4.72 14.65 27.98
N LEU A 124 4.72 15.97 27.84
CA LEU A 124 5.13 16.64 26.60
C LEU A 124 6.61 16.44 26.28
N GLN A 125 7.48 16.48 27.28
CA GLN A 125 8.91 16.21 27.11
C GLN A 125 9.14 14.78 26.64
N LYS A 126 8.43 13.80 27.21
CA LYS A 126 8.50 12.41 26.76
C LYS A 126 8.00 12.24 25.33
N ALA A 127 6.85 12.83 24.98
CA ALA A 127 6.33 12.77 23.60
C ALA A 127 7.29 13.43 22.60
N SER A 128 7.86 14.58 22.96
CA SER A 128 8.84 15.30 22.15
C SER A 128 10.13 14.50 21.96
N ALA A 129 10.56 13.75 22.98
CA ALA A 129 11.71 12.85 22.88
C ALA A 129 11.42 11.66 21.96
N GLU A 130 10.24 11.03 22.06
CA GLU A 130 9.85 9.95 21.13
C GLU A 130 9.80 10.45 19.67
N VAL A 131 9.26 11.65 19.43
CA VAL A 131 9.25 12.26 18.09
C VAL A 131 10.66 12.63 17.62
N SER A 132 11.48 13.27 18.45
CA SER A 132 12.87 13.63 18.09
C SER A 132 13.72 12.40 17.76
N ASN A 133 13.50 11.29 18.48
CA ASN A 133 14.18 10.03 18.20
C ASN A 133 13.70 9.37 16.91
N ALA A 134 12.40 9.50 16.60
CA ALA A 134 11.78 8.94 15.41
C ALA A 134 12.05 9.77 14.13
N PHE A 135 12.21 11.08 14.26
CA PHE A 135 12.36 12.01 13.14
C PHE A 135 13.52 12.99 13.41
N PRO A 136 14.74 12.72 12.92
CA PRO A 136 15.90 13.57 13.15
C PRO A 136 15.73 15.02 12.70
N GLU A 137 14.90 15.29 11.69
CA GLU A 137 14.54 16.63 11.22
C GLU A 137 13.72 17.44 12.23
N PHE A 138 13.09 16.77 13.20
CA PHE A 138 12.37 17.35 14.33
C PHE A 138 13.18 17.29 15.63
N ASN A 139 14.51 17.17 15.56
CA ASN A 139 15.36 17.20 16.74
C ASN A 139 15.12 18.47 17.57
N GLY A 140 14.67 18.29 18.81
CA GLY A 140 14.38 19.39 19.73
C GLY A 140 12.98 19.98 19.61
N ILE A 141 12.08 19.35 18.84
CA ILE A 141 10.65 19.73 18.78
C ILE A 141 10.06 19.88 20.18
N GLN A 142 9.18 20.85 20.36
CA GLN A 142 8.48 21.10 21.61
C GLN A 142 6.98 20.95 21.38
N LEU A 143 6.46 19.76 21.64
CA LEU A 143 5.03 19.49 21.55
C LEU A 143 4.30 20.24 22.66
N THR A 144 3.19 20.88 22.31
CA THR A 144 2.43 21.73 23.24
C THR A 144 1.21 21.03 23.83
N TRP A 145 0.79 19.91 23.23
CA TRP A 145 -0.38 19.17 23.65
C TRP A 145 -0.22 17.67 23.37
N ALA A 146 -0.76 16.83 24.25
CA ALA A 146 -0.86 15.40 24.05
C ALA A 146 -2.22 14.84 24.51
N PHE A 147 -2.68 13.78 23.85
CA PHE A 147 -3.80 12.95 24.30
C PHE A 147 -3.32 11.52 24.47
N VAL A 148 -3.51 10.95 25.66
CA VAL A 148 -3.07 9.60 26.00
C VAL A 148 -4.32 8.75 26.20
N ALA A 149 -4.42 7.61 25.49
CA ALA A 149 -5.42 6.59 25.76
C ALA A 149 -4.77 5.22 25.91
N THR A 150 -5.17 4.47 26.94
CA THR A 150 -4.55 3.19 27.32
C THR A 150 -5.62 2.11 27.46
N TYR A 151 -5.40 0.98 26.79
CA TYR A 151 -6.22 -0.22 26.84
C TYR A 151 -5.48 -1.22 27.71
N THR A 152 -6.00 -1.46 28.92
CA THR A 152 -5.36 -2.28 29.94
C THR A 152 -6.13 -3.57 30.14
N ASP A 153 -5.45 -4.69 29.96
CA ASP A 153 -5.98 -6.04 30.11
C ASP A 153 -7.32 -6.24 29.40
N VAL A 154 -7.46 -5.73 28.17
CA VAL A 154 -8.72 -5.82 27.43
C VAL A 154 -8.92 -7.21 26.83
N PRO A 155 -10.04 -7.89 27.11
CA PRO A 155 -10.32 -9.21 26.56
C PRO A 155 -11.11 -9.12 25.24
N PHE A 156 -11.13 -10.22 24.49
CA PHE A 156 -11.93 -10.35 23.27
C PHE A 156 -13.40 -10.64 23.56
N PHE A 157 -14.29 -10.26 22.65
CA PHE A 157 -15.71 -10.60 22.73
C PHE A 157 -15.96 -12.12 22.77
N GLY A 158 -16.74 -12.56 23.76
CA GLY A 158 -17.09 -13.96 24.02
C GLY A 158 -16.06 -14.73 24.84
N SER A 159 -15.01 -14.06 25.33
CA SER A 159 -14.07 -14.62 26.32
C SER A 159 -14.78 -15.08 27.61
N ASP A 160 -15.85 -14.39 28.03
CA ASP A 160 -16.69 -14.75 29.18
C ASP A 160 -17.44 -16.07 28.95
N SER A 161 -18.05 -16.23 27.77
CA SER A 161 -18.79 -17.42 27.37
C SER A 161 -17.86 -18.62 27.19
N CYS A 162 -16.67 -18.38 26.64
CA CYS A 162 -15.60 -19.38 26.53
C CYS A 162 -15.05 -19.81 27.89
N ALA A 163 -14.94 -18.88 28.84
CA ALA A 163 -14.50 -19.17 30.21
C ALA A 163 -15.48 -20.10 30.94
N ASN A 164 -16.78 -20.00 30.64
CA ASN A 164 -17.84 -20.79 31.27
C ASN A 164 -18.02 -22.20 30.68
N THR A 165 -17.51 -22.47 29.48
CA THR A 165 -17.86 -23.69 28.74
C THR A 165 -16.81 -24.78 28.76
N ASN A 166 -15.50 -24.50 28.59
CA ASN A 166 -14.45 -25.53 28.60
C ASN A 166 -13.00 -25.02 28.84
N ASN A 167 -12.77 -23.72 29.05
CA ASN A 167 -11.42 -23.17 29.22
C ASN A 167 -11.40 -22.06 30.28
N ASN A 168 -11.14 -22.42 31.54
CA ASN A 168 -11.18 -21.54 32.72
C ASN A 168 -10.28 -20.28 32.62
N ASN A 169 -9.51 -20.11 31.55
CA ASN A 169 -8.53 -19.04 31.37
C ASN A 169 -8.83 -18.07 30.21
N ALA A 170 -9.94 -18.21 29.46
CA ALA A 170 -10.21 -17.33 28.31
C ALA A 170 -10.31 -15.84 28.70
N MET A 171 -10.86 -15.52 29.87
CA MET A 171 -10.89 -14.16 30.43
C MET A 171 -9.51 -13.62 30.85
N ASN A 172 -8.48 -14.48 30.95
CA ASN A 172 -7.10 -14.08 31.25
C ASN A 172 -6.26 -13.87 29.98
N ILE A 173 -6.83 -14.11 28.79
CA ILE A 173 -6.19 -13.81 27.51
C ILE A 173 -6.53 -12.36 27.17
N THR A 174 -5.60 -11.46 27.49
CA THR A 174 -5.83 -10.01 27.41
C THR A 174 -4.72 -9.28 26.68
N ASP A 175 -5.10 -8.16 26.08
CA ASP A 175 -4.20 -7.28 25.34
C ASP A 175 -3.93 -5.99 26.13
N ASN A 176 -2.71 -5.47 25.99
CA ASN A 176 -2.22 -4.25 26.63
C ASN A 176 -1.51 -3.34 25.62
N PHE A 177 -2.10 -2.17 25.35
CA PHE A 177 -1.54 -1.20 24.41
C PHE A 177 -1.95 0.24 24.72
N GLN A 178 -1.20 1.21 24.20
CA GLN A 178 -1.40 2.63 24.44
C GLN A 178 -1.22 3.44 23.15
N VAL A 179 -2.01 4.48 22.99
CA VAL A 179 -1.91 5.47 21.91
C VAL A 179 -1.73 6.86 22.47
N ILE A 180 -0.83 7.63 21.85
CA ILE A 180 -0.60 9.03 22.14
C ILE A 180 -0.76 9.84 20.87
N LEU A 181 -1.64 10.84 20.91
CA LEU A 181 -1.70 11.90 19.89
C LEU A 181 -0.92 13.09 20.43
N ALA A 182 -0.04 13.70 19.66
CA ALA A 182 0.73 14.85 20.13
C ALA A 182 0.93 15.89 19.03
N THR A 183 0.92 17.18 19.39
CA THR A 183 0.98 18.28 18.42
C THR A 183 1.66 19.52 18.99
N ASP A 184 2.35 20.28 18.13
CA ASP A 184 2.82 21.65 18.38
C ASP A 184 1.91 22.70 17.69
N GLN A 185 0.73 22.28 17.22
CA GLN A 185 -0.24 23.02 16.38
C GLN A 185 0.15 23.21 14.91
N LEU A 186 1.35 22.83 14.51
CA LEU A 186 1.79 22.82 13.11
C LEU A 186 1.97 21.40 12.58
N HIS A 187 2.54 20.54 13.41
CA HIS A 187 2.86 19.15 13.16
C HIS A 187 2.09 18.27 14.13
N SER A 188 1.61 17.13 13.66
CA SER A 188 0.81 16.21 14.47
C SER A 188 1.34 14.80 14.34
N PHE A 189 1.47 14.12 15.46
CA PHE A 189 2.10 12.82 15.58
C PHE A 189 1.22 11.84 16.32
N VAL A 190 1.38 10.56 15.98
CA VAL A 190 0.74 9.43 16.65
C VAL A 190 1.83 8.46 17.11
N ILE A 191 1.79 8.07 18.38
CA ILE A 191 2.70 7.09 18.98
C ILE A 191 1.86 5.91 19.47
N TYR A 192 2.27 4.68 19.14
CA TYR A 192 1.70 3.45 19.68
C TYR A 192 2.73 2.70 20.51
N TYR A 193 2.29 2.21 21.68
CA TYR A 193 3.02 1.24 22.48
C TYR A 193 2.21 -0.04 22.62
N TYR A 194 2.86 -1.17 22.36
CA TYR A 194 2.33 -2.51 22.55
C TYR A 194 3.14 -3.22 23.62
N ASN A 195 2.46 -3.77 24.63
CA ASN A 195 3.09 -4.54 25.70
C ASN A 195 2.84 -6.05 25.51
N SER A 196 1.58 -6.46 25.55
CA SER A 196 1.18 -7.86 25.44
C SER A 196 0.03 -7.93 24.47
N ILE A 197 0.20 -8.69 23.38
CA ILE A 197 -0.87 -9.01 22.42
C ILE A 197 -0.97 -10.53 22.35
N GLN A 198 -2.08 -11.07 22.82
CA GLN A 198 -2.31 -12.51 22.99
C GLN A 198 -3.46 -13.02 22.11
N TRP A 199 -4.34 -12.13 21.66
CA TRP A 199 -5.49 -12.47 20.82
C TRP A 199 -5.62 -11.50 19.65
N THR A 200 -6.32 -11.93 18.59
CA THR A 200 -6.44 -11.16 17.35
C THR A 200 -7.87 -10.94 16.89
N THR A 201 -8.85 -11.66 17.46
CA THR A 201 -10.24 -11.65 17.00
C THR A 201 -11.22 -12.02 18.12
N GLY A 202 -12.48 -11.58 17.99
CA GLY A 202 -13.59 -11.96 18.87
C GLY A 202 -14.36 -13.17 18.34
N THR A 203 -15.18 -13.80 19.18
CA THR A 203 -15.96 -14.98 18.76
C THR A 203 -17.06 -14.64 17.76
N ALA A 204 -17.65 -13.44 17.82
CA ALA A 204 -18.66 -12.97 16.84
C ALA A 204 -18.08 -12.75 15.44
N THR A 205 -16.75 -12.60 15.33
CA THR A 205 -16.02 -12.43 14.08
C THR A 205 -15.26 -13.69 13.64
N GLY A 206 -15.67 -14.86 14.17
CA GLY A 206 -15.16 -16.17 13.77
C GLY A 206 -13.98 -16.68 14.60
N GLY A 207 -13.62 -15.99 15.69
CA GLY A 207 -12.58 -16.42 16.61
C GLY A 207 -12.95 -17.64 17.44
N ASN A 208 -11.94 -18.45 17.79
CA ASN A 208 -12.05 -19.54 18.75
C ASN A 208 -11.92 -19.04 20.20
N CYS A 209 -12.02 -19.94 21.18
CA CYS A 209 -11.88 -19.60 22.62
C CYS A 209 -10.46 -19.25 23.08
N LEU A 210 -9.53 -19.02 22.16
CA LEU A 210 -8.23 -18.40 22.40
C LEU A 210 -8.15 -16.99 21.78
N GLY A 211 -9.24 -16.50 21.18
CA GLY A 211 -9.29 -15.22 20.47
C GLY A 211 -8.53 -15.23 19.14
N LEU A 212 -8.44 -16.39 18.47
CA LEU A 212 -7.68 -16.59 17.23
C LEU A 212 -8.54 -17.19 16.10
N GLY A 213 -8.14 -17.00 14.84
CA GLY A 213 -8.66 -17.73 13.67
C GLY A 213 -9.84 -17.11 12.91
N GLY A 214 -10.41 -16.02 13.41
CA GLY A 214 -11.45 -15.20 12.77
C GLY A 214 -10.89 -14.00 12.01
N THR A 215 -11.69 -12.95 11.85
CA THR A 215 -11.26 -11.67 11.26
C THR A 215 -10.25 -10.97 12.18
N PRO A 216 -8.97 -10.83 11.79
CA PRO A 216 -7.95 -10.26 12.66
C PRO A 216 -8.08 -8.74 12.81
N ALA A 217 -7.59 -8.24 13.94
CA ALA A 217 -7.52 -6.82 14.27
C ALA A 217 -6.79 -5.97 13.20
N LYS A 218 -7.11 -4.67 13.15
CA LYS A 218 -6.44 -3.66 12.31
C LYS A 218 -5.70 -2.65 13.18
N ALA A 219 -4.38 -2.54 13.01
CA ALA A 219 -3.58 -1.46 13.58
C ALA A 219 -3.10 -0.48 12.50
N GLY A 220 -3.13 0.82 12.78
CA GLY A 220 -2.82 1.90 11.84
C GLY A 220 -3.76 3.09 11.99
N PHE A 221 -4.05 3.78 10.88
CA PHE A 221 -4.92 4.96 10.89
C PHE A 221 -5.49 5.20 9.49
N ASP A 222 -6.58 5.97 9.42
CA ASP A 222 -7.35 6.15 8.20
C ASP A 222 -8.04 7.52 8.18
N ALA A 223 -7.71 8.35 7.18
CA ALA A 223 -8.27 9.67 7.01
C ALA A 223 -9.75 9.66 6.57
N GLY A 224 -10.30 8.50 6.21
CA GLY A 224 -11.68 8.39 5.73
C GLY A 224 -11.91 9.04 4.35
N ASP A 225 -10.85 9.37 3.61
CA ASP A 225 -10.90 9.94 2.25
C ASP A 225 -10.74 8.87 1.16
N GLY A 226 -10.79 7.59 1.53
CA GLY A 226 -10.65 6.45 0.62
C GLY A 226 -9.21 6.13 0.21
N HIS A 227 -8.22 6.96 0.55
CA HIS A 227 -6.87 6.87 -0.01
C HIS A 227 -5.74 7.07 1.02
N SER A 228 -5.90 8.00 1.96
CA SER A 228 -4.90 8.33 2.97
C SER A 228 -5.10 7.46 4.21
N TYR A 229 -4.63 6.22 4.14
CA TYR A 229 -4.68 5.28 5.25
C TYR A 229 -3.41 4.45 5.31
N TYR A 230 -3.07 4.01 6.52
CA TYR A 230 -1.92 3.16 6.78
C TYR A 230 -2.37 1.95 7.59
N VAL A 231 -1.89 0.78 7.18
CA VAL A 231 -2.10 -0.49 7.88
C VAL A 231 -0.73 -1.02 8.28
N ILE A 232 -0.51 -1.19 9.58
CA ILE A 232 0.77 -1.70 10.09
C ILE A 232 0.99 -3.12 9.53
N PRO A 233 2.16 -3.45 8.96
CA PRO A 233 2.41 -4.77 8.37
C PRO A 233 2.08 -5.94 9.31
N GLY A 234 1.27 -6.88 8.82
CA GLY A 234 0.73 -8.01 9.59
C GLY A 234 -0.63 -7.75 10.23
N SER A 235 -1.11 -6.50 10.30
CA SER A 235 -2.51 -6.21 10.59
C SER A 235 -3.43 -6.82 9.55
N CYS A 236 -4.69 -7.07 9.93
CA CYS A 236 -5.68 -7.74 9.09
C CYS A 236 -5.32 -9.17 8.68
N LEU A 237 -4.24 -9.71 9.23
CA LEU A 237 -3.77 -11.08 9.10
C LEU A 237 -3.55 -11.64 10.50
N SER A 238 -3.45 -12.96 10.63
CA SER A 238 -3.13 -13.60 11.92
C SER A 238 -1.77 -13.19 12.48
N ASP A 239 -0.90 -12.60 11.65
CA ASP A 239 0.42 -12.10 12.03
C ASP A 239 0.38 -10.86 12.93
N ILE A 240 -0.78 -10.20 13.09
CA ILE A 240 -0.91 -9.04 13.99
C ILE A 240 -0.62 -9.41 15.46
N ILE A 241 -0.75 -10.69 15.83
CA ILE A 241 -0.35 -11.18 17.16
C ILE A 241 1.11 -10.84 17.51
N ASN A 242 1.97 -10.68 16.49
CA ASN A 242 3.39 -10.36 16.66
C ASN A 242 3.66 -8.84 16.73
N ILE A 243 2.65 -7.97 16.70
CA ILE A 243 2.85 -6.51 16.59
C ILE A 243 3.68 -5.92 17.74
N ALA A 244 3.61 -6.51 18.93
CA ALA A 244 4.43 -6.10 20.08
C ALA A 244 5.94 -6.31 19.85
N SER A 245 6.33 -7.23 18.95
CA SER A 245 7.72 -7.47 18.57
C SER A 245 8.21 -6.64 17.38
N LYS A 246 7.31 -5.91 16.71
CA LYS A 246 7.60 -5.11 15.51
C LYS A 246 7.78 -3.64 15.86
N SER A 247 8.34 -2.86 14.93
CA SER A 247 8.55 -1.42 15.10
C SER A 247 8.83 -0.71 13.77
N ASN A 248 8.52 0.59 13.68
CA ASN A 248 9.04 1.48 12.62
C ASN A 248 10.13 2.45 13.13
N VAL A 249 10.51 2.37 14.42
CA VAL A 249 11.53 3.22 15.07
C VAL A 249 12.67 2.40 15.69
N GLY A 250 12.80 1.13 15.30
CA GLY A 250 13.86 0.23 15.79
C GLY A 250 13.72 -0.20 17.26
N SER A 251 12.57 0.07 17.90
CA SER A 251 12.29 -0.31 19.29
C SER A 251 11.04 -1.19 19.36
N PRO A 252 11.16 -2.50 19.67
CA PRO A 252 10.05 -3.44 19.67
C PRO A 252 8.81 -2.92 20.43
N GLY A 253 7.67 -2.97 19.76
CA GLY A 253 6.37 -2.56 20.29
C GLY A 253 6.14 -1.06 20.22
N LYS A 254 7.08 -0.27 19.69
CA LYS A 254 6.91 1.16 19.46
C LYS A 254 6.67 1.47 17.99
N PHE A 255 5.67 2.29 17.73
CA PHE A 255 5.44 2.88 16.42
C PHE A 255 5.22 4.38 16.53
N VAL A 256 5.82 5.17 15.63
CA VAL A 256 5.65 6.63 15.60
C VAL A 256 5.39 7.10 14.17
N PHE A 257 4.37 7.92 13.99
CA PHE A 257 3.94 8.44 12.70
C PHE A 257 3.72 9.93 12.75
N ARG A 258 4.05 10.64 11.68
CA ARG A 258 3.62 12.01 11.43
C ARG A 258 2.36 11.97 10.55
N VAL A 259 1.32 12.67 10.97
CA VAL A 259 -0.04 12.55 10.43
C VAL A 259 -0.69 13.88 10.06
N ASP A 260 0.02 15.01 10.11
CA ASP A 260 -0.55 16.32 9.72
C ASP A 260 -0.72 16.52 8.21
N SER A 261 0.09 15.85 7.37
CA SER A 261 0.11 16.02 5.91
C SER A 261 -0.68 14.95 5.17
N ALA A 262 -1.10 15.24 3.92
CA ALA A 262 -1.69 14.27 3.00
C ALA A 262 -0.78 13.04 2.71
N ASN A 263 0.54 13.19 2.88
CA ASN A 263 1.47 12.09 2.77
C ASN A 263 1.72 11.46 4.14
N ILE A 264 1.61 10.13 4.21
CA ILE A 264 1.98 9.37 5.39
C ILE A 264 3.49 9.40 5.52
N VAL A 265 4.00 10.02 6.59
CA VAL A 265 5.43 10.00 6.91
C VAL A 265 5.63 9.13 8.13
N SER A 266 6.02 7.89 7.89
CA SER A 266 6.46 6.95 8.93
C SER A 266 7.93 7.23 9.28
N ALA A 267 8.32 6.97 10.53
CA ALA A 267 9.66 7.28 11.05
C ALA A 267 10.81 6.54 10.33
N ASP A 268 10.50 5.43 9.66
CA ASP A 268 11.39 4.71 8.76
C ASP A 268 11.68 5.45 7.44
N ASN A 269 10.91 6.50 7.12
CA ASN A 269 11.12 7.37 5.96
C ASN A 269 11.87 8.68 6.29
N SER A 270 12.03 9.03 7.57
CA SER A 270 12.61 10.30 8.04
C SER A 270 13.98 10.18 8.69
N THR A 271 14.35 8.99 9.18
CA THR A 271 15.69 8.76 9.69
C THR A 271 16.68 8.64 8.54
N GLY A 272 17.73 9.47 8.53
CA GLY A 272 18.88 9.38 7.61
C GLY A 272 19.72 8.10 7.71
N SER A 273 19.13 6.99 8.16
CA SER A 273 19.53 5.65 7.77
C SER A 273 18.68 5.31 6.55
N HIS A 274 19.21 5.49 5.34
CA HIS A 274 18.56 4.99 4.13
C HIS A 274 18.43 3.47 4.25
N LYS A 275 17.31 2.99 4.80
CA LYS A 275 16.88 1.61 4.58
C LYS A 275 16.77 1.44 3.08
N ASN A 276 17.28 0.34 2.57
CA ASN A 276 17.04 0.04 1.17
C ASN A 276 15.55 -0.20 1.01
N GLN A 277 14.89 0.65 0.22
CA GLN A 277 13.44 0.58 -0.03
C GLN A 277 13.19 0.14 -1.47
N PRO A 278 12.07 -0.56 -1.74
CA PRO A 278 11.62 -0.78 -3.10
C PRO A 278 11.56 0.56 -3.84
N ARG A 279 12.00 0.60 -5.10
CA ARG A 279 11.80 1.79 -5.94
C ARG A 279 10.31 2.15 -5.94
N GLN A 280 9.99 3.41 -6.24
CA GLN A 280 8.62 3.82 -6.52
C GLN A 280 8.63 4.50 -7.88
N CYS A 281 7.52 4.38 -8.63
CA CYS A 281 7.39 5.13 -9.86
C CYS A 281 7.24 6.62 -9.57
N SER A 282 8.05 7.44 -10.23
CA SER A 282 7.83 8.88 -10.23
C SER A 282 6.53 9.20 -10.96
N CYS A 283 5.78 10.19 -10.45
CA CYS A 283 4.65 10.75 -11.16
C CYS A 283 4.75 12.27 -11.28
N THR A 284 5.18 12.72 -12.47
CA THR A 284 5.14 14.12 -12.88
C THR A 284 4.27 14.26 -14.13
N PRO A 285 3.02 14.76 -14.03
CA PRO A 285 2.07 14.83 -15.15
C PRO A 285 2.65 15.41 -16.45
N LYS A 286 3.44 16.48 -16.34
CA LYS A 286 4.10 17.15 -17.48
C LYS A 286 5.05 16.23 -18.28
N LYS A 287 5.55 15.16 -17.66
CA LYS A 287 6.50 14.21 -18.27
C LYS A 287 5.85 12.86 -18.63
N MET A 288 4.53 12.74 -18.55
CA MET A 288 3.83 11.52 -18.97
C MET A 288 3.76 11.41 -20.50
N TRP A 289 3.83 10.18 -21.02
CA TRP A 289 3.79 9.88 -22.46
C TRP A 289 2.69 8.86 -22.80
N LEU A 290 1.45 9.21 -22.51
CA LEU A 290 0.29 8.32 -22.66
C LEU A 290 -0.46 8.58 -23.97
N ASP A 291 -0.99 7.53 -24.59
CA ASP A 291 -2.06 7.67 -25.57
C ASP A 291 -3.41 7.50 -24.86
N ILE A 292 -4.12 8.59 -24.65
CA ILE A 292 -5.36 8.63 -23.87
C ILE A 292 -6.55 8.83 -24.81
N VAL A 293 -7.53 7.93 -24.77
CA VAL A 293 -8.81 8.12 -25.46
C VAL A 293 -9.93 8.28 -24.44
N LEU A 294 -10.63 9.41 -24.54
CA LEU A 294 -11.81 9.70 -23.72
C LEU A 294 -13.04 9.19 -24.44
N VAL A 295 -13.81 8.30 -23.82
CA VAL A 295 -15.08 7.78 -24.34
C VAL A 295 -16.18 8.31 -23.44
N LEU A 296 -16.88 9.34 -23.89
CA LEU A 296 -17.73 10.17 -23.04
C LEU A 296 -19.18 10.09 -23.51
N ASP A 297 -20.05 9.79 -22.56
CA ASP A 297 -21.49 9.83 -22.73
C ASP A 297 -21.95 11.27 -23.01
N SER A 298 -22.75 11.45 -24.06
CA SER A 298 -23.32 12.74 -24.47
C SER A 298 -24.85 12.68 -24.71
N SER A 299 -25.53 11.81 -23.97
CA SER A 299 -26.98 11.64 -23.93
C SER A 299 -27.71 12.70 -23.08
N GLU A 300 -29.05 12.65 -23.04
CA GLU A 300 -29.85 13.45 -22.10
C GLU A 300 -29.49 13.22 -20.63
N GLY A 301 -28.98 12.03 -20.28
CA GLY A 301 -28.53 11.72 -18.92
C GLY A 301 -27.46 12.67 -18.40
N VAL A 302 -26.58 13.19 -19.26
CA VAL A 302 -25.51 14.11 -18.85
C VAL A 302 -25.89 15.60 -18.92
N ALA A 303 -27.09 15.92 -19.43
CA ALA A 303 -27.53 17.30 -19.69
C ALA A 303 -27.79 18.15 -18.43
N GLN A 304 -27.93 17.53 -17.25
CA GLN A 304 -28.30 18.21 -16.00
C GLN A 304 -27.10 18.72 -15.17
N GLY A 305 -25.86 18.65 -15.67
CA GLY A 305 -24.68 19.17 -14.97
C GLY A 305 -23.45 19.32 -15.88
N SER A 306 -22.34 19.84 -15.35
CA SER A 306 -21.05 19.98 -16.07
C SER A 306 -20.34 18.64 -16.38
N GLY A 307 -21.04 17.51 -16.23
CA GLY A 307 -20.49 16.17 -16.38
C GLY A 307 -19.23 15.93 -15.54
N ILE A 308 -18.32 15.12 -16.06
CA ILE A 308 -16.96 14.95 -15.54
C ILE A 308 -15.95 15.90 -16.22
N ASN A 309 -16.43 16.85 -17.03
CA ASN A 309 -15.58 17.66 -17.91
C ASN A 309 -14.57 18.51 -17.13
N ASN A 310 -14.95 19.04 -15.95
CA ASN A 310 -14.03 19.79 -15.09
C ASN A 310 -12.89 18.90 -14.57
N ALA A 311 -13.20 17.70 -14.09
CA ALA A 311 -12.16 16.76 -13.62
C ALA A 311 -11.23 16.35 -14.77
N LEU A 312 -11.78 16.12 -15.97
CA LEU A 312 -10.98 15.85 -17.17
C LEU A 312 -10.12 17.05 -17.58
N PHE A 313 -10.64 18.27 -17.49
CA PHE A 313 -9.89 19.49 -17.74
C PHE A 313 -8.68 19.59 -16.81
N ASP A 314 -8.91 19.38 -15.51
CA ASP A 314 -7.88 19.50 -14.46
C ASP A 314 -6.77 18.44 -14.58
N ILE A 315 -7.06 17.24 -15.09
CA ILE A 315 -6.01 16.23 -15.36
C ILE A 315 -5.29 16.43 -16.70
N ILE A 316 -5.91 17.10 -17.70
CA ILE A 316 -5.30 17.30 -19.02
C ILE A 316 -4.35 18.50 -19.01
N VAL A 317 -4.72 19.60 -18.36
CA VAL A 317 -3.92 20.84 -18.33
C VAL A 317 -2.48 20.63 -17.82
N PRO A 318 -2.22 19.80 -16.79
CA PRO A 318 -0.86 19.54 -16.32
C PRO A 318 0.01 18.70 -17.27
N LEU A 319 -0.58 18.02 -18.26
CA LEU A 319 0.14 17.17 -19.21
C LEU A 319 0.89 17.99 -20.25
N THR A 320 1.93 17.39 -20.84
CA THR A 320 2.46 17.85 -22.13
C THR A 320 1.75 17.07 -23.23
N VAL A 321 0.95 17.75 -24.06
CA VAL A 321 0.23 17.15 -25.19
C VAL A 321 0.88 17.57 -26.51
N ASN A 322 1.43 16.60 -27.24
CA ASN A 322 2.10 16.81 -28.52
C ASN A 322 2.26 15.46 -29.24
N GLN A 323 2.83 15.46 -30.46
CA GLN A 323 2.97 14.29 -31.30
C GLN A 323 4.34 13.57 -31.17
N ASP A 324 5.27 14.10 -30.38
CA ASP A 324 6.58 13.47 -30.10
C ASP A 324 6.50 12.29 -29.09
N PRO A 325 7.34 11.25 -29.18
CA PRO A 325 7.20 10.04 -28.36
C PRO A 325 7.20 10.22 -26.84
N THR A 326 7.72 11.36 -26.33
CA THR A 326 7.83 11.68 -24.91
C THR A 326 6.66 12.49 -24.36
N SER A 327 5.69 12.83 -25.21
CA SER A 327 4.48 13.58 -24.85
C SER A 327 3.23 12.71 -24.93
N SER A 328 2.21 13.10 -24.18
CA SER A 328 0.90 12.46 -24.23
C SER A 328 0.08 12.90 -25.46
N ARG A 329 -0.86 12.07 -25.89
CA ARG A 329 -1.84 12.37 -26.95
C ARG A 329 -3.26 12.13 -26.43
N ILE A 330 -4.21 12.94 -26.87
CA ILE A 330 -5.61 12.88 -26.45
C ILE A 330 -6.51 12.68 -27.67
N GLY A 331 -7.28 11.59 -27.67
CA GLY A 331 -8.41 11.36 -28.57
C GLY A 331 -9.72 11.43 -27.79
N ILE A 332 -10.81 11.80 -28.46
CA ILE A 332 -12.11 12.01 -27.81
C ILE A 332 -13.22 11.45 -28.68
N VAL A 333 -14.05 10.59 -28.07
CA VAL A 333 -15.22 9.97 -28.66
C VAL A 333 -16.44 10.32 -27.81
N ALA A 334 -17.45 10.92 -28.43
CA ALA A 334 -18.76 11.15 -27.82
C ALA A 334 -19.71 10.02 -28.24
N PHE A 335 -20.52 9.50 -27.32
CA PHE A 335 -21.53 8.48 -27.66
C PHE A 335 -22.91 8.77 -27.07
N ASN A 336 -23.94 8.36 -27.80
CA ASN A 336 -25.26 8.06 -27.26
C ASN A 336 -25.91 6.88 -28.03
N ALA A 337 -26.90 7.12 -28.91
CA ALA A 337 -27.44 6.10 -29.80
C ALA A 337 -26.49 5.79 -30.97
N THR A 338 -25.65 6.77 -31.31
CA THR A 338 -24.56 6.68 -32.28
C THR A 338 -23.30 7.32 -31.69
N THR A 339 -22.15 7.07 -32.30
CA THR A 339 -20.86 7.60 -31.88
C THR A 339 -20.33 8.67 -32.82
N THR A 340 -19.71 9.69 -32.25
CA THR A 340 -19.03 10.76 -32.97
C THR A 340 -17.59 10.86 -32.49
N ILE A 341 -16.64 10.75 -33.42
CA ILE A 341 -15.23 11.08 -33.16
C ILE A 341 -15.13 12.59 -33.09
N VAL A 342 -14.90 13.13 -31.88
CA VAL A 342 -14.70 14.56 -31.67
C VAL A 342 -13.30 14.96 -32.12
N THR A 343 -12.31 14.11 -31.83
CA THR A 343 -10.91 14.30 -32.26
C THR A 343 -10.13 12.99 -32.20
N ASP A 344 -9.13 12.86 -33.06
CA ASP A 344 -8.20 11.71 -33.09
C ASP A 344 -6.91 12.06 -32.30
N LEU A 345 -6.15 11.03 -31.88
CA LEU A 345 -4.91 11.19 -31.11
C LEU A 345 -3.88 12.11 -31.78
N ASN A 346 -3.90 12.19 -33.12
CA ASN A 346 -2.91 12.92 -33.90
C ASN A 346 -3.25 14.41 -34.15
N VAL A 347 -4.31 14.93 -33.54
CA VAL A 347 -4.82 16.27 -33.83
C VAL A 347 -4.25 17.34 -32.89
N TYR A 348 -4.36 17.16 -31.57
CA TYR A 348 -3.95 18.18 -30.62
C TYR A 348 -2.43 18.26 -30.43
N ASN A 349 -1.91 19.48 -30.39
CA ASN A 349 -0.50 19.80 -30.11
C ASN A 349 -0.35 20.71 -28.87
N SER A 350 -1.42 20.82 -28.08
CA SER A 350 -1.53 21.70 -26.93
C SER A 350 -2.45 21.05 -25.90
N ASN A 351 -2.03 21.06 -24.65
CA ASN A 351 -2.83 20.60 -23.51
C ASN A 351 -4.10 21.45 -23.35
N MET A 352 -4.00 22.76 -23.56
CA MET A 352 -5.14 23.67 -23.47
C MET A 352 -6.17 23.41 -24.58
N ASP A 353 -5.73 23.14 -25.81
CA ASP A 353 -6.65 22.83 -26.92
C ASP A 353 -7.38 21.50 -26.67
N ALA A 354 -6.66 20.50 -26.15
CA ALA A 354 -7.26 19.23 -25.75
C ALA A 354 -8.27 19.40 -24.60
N ALA A 355 -7.93 20.19 -23.59
CA ALA A 355 -8.81 20.47 -22.46
C ALA A 355 -10.06 21.26 -22.90
N MET A 356 -9.90 22.22 -23.81
CA MET A 356 -11.03 22.93 -24.43
C MET A 356 -11.87 22.03 -25.34
N GLY A 357 -11.28 20.99 -25.95
CA GLY A 357 -12.00 19.94 -26.66
C GLY A 357 -13.00 19.20 -25.78
N VAL A 358 -12.62 18.91 -24.53
CA VAL A 358 -13.51 18.32 -23.52
C VAL A 358 -14.60 19.30 -23.08
N MET A 359 -14.27 20.59 -22.89
CA MET A 359 -15.27 21.59 -22.50
C MET A 359 -16.30 21.88 -23.60
N ASN A 360 -15.92 21.72 -24.87
CA ASN A 360 -16.76 21.94 -26.04
C ASN A 360 -17.36 20.64 -26.62
N MET A 361 -17.54 19.61 -25.78
CA MET A 361 -18.10 18.33 -26.19
C MET A 361 -19.48 18.50 -26.85
N PRO A 362 -19.73 17.87 -28.01
CA PRO A 362 -21.01 17.99 -28.70
C PRO A 362 -22.09 17.25 -27.91
N TYR A 363 -23.18 17.94 -27.57
CA TYR A 363 -24.37 17.33 -26.97
C TYR A 363 -25.15 16.55 -28.03
N LEU A 364 -25.25 15.22 -27.88
CA LEU A 364 -25.94 14.36 -28.85
C LEU A 364 -27.44 14.20 -28.54
N GLY A 365 -27.84 14.36 -27.27
CA GLY A 365 -29.24 14.30 -26.82
C GLY A 365 -29.93 12.96 -27.06
N GLY A 366 -31.20 12.82 -26.65
CA GLY A 366 -31.96 11.57 -26.72
C GLY A 366 -31.69 10.59 -25.56
N PRO A 367 -32.52 9.51 -25.44
CA PRO A 367 -32.40 8.53 -24.37
C PRO A 367 -31.10 7.72 -24.50
N ASN A 368 -30.53 7.35 -23.35
CA ASN A 368 -29.24 6.67 -23.30
C ASN A 368 -29.32 5.28 -23.93
N SER A 369 -28.33 4.88 -24.73
CA SER A 369 -28.31 3.56 -25.41
C SER A 369 -27.03 2.75 -25.15
N PRO A 370 -27.13 1.50 -24.68
CA PRO A 370 -25.99 0.58 -24.60
C PRO A 370 -25.30 0.30 -25.96
N THR A 371 -26.02 0.47 -27.08
CA THR A 371 -25.46 0.25 -28.42
C THR A 371 -24.36 1.25 -28.78
N GLY A 372 -24.47 2.51 -28.35
CA GLY A 372 -23.41 3.49 -28.62
C GLY A 372 -22.22 3.37 -27.68
N LEU A 373 -22.39 2.79 -26.49
CA LEU A 373 -21.26 2.48 -25.61
C LEU A 373 -20.31 1.48 -26.29
N ALA A 374 -20.84 0.39 -26.85
CA ALA A 374 -20.04 -0.60 -27.57
C ALA A 374 -19.32 0.01 -28.78
N GLN A 375 -20.03 0.80 -29.60
CA GLN A 375 -19.43 1.52 -30.73
C GLN A 375 -18.34 2.49 -30.27
N GLY A 376 -18.52 3.17 -29.13
CA GLY A 376 -17.58 4.17 -28.64
C GLY A 376 -16.27 3.55 -28.20
N LEU A 377 -16.34 2.39 -27.55
CA LEU A 377 -15.18 1.59 -27.20
C LEU A 377 -14.49 0.99 -28.44
N GLU A 378 -15.24 0.59 -29.47
CA GLU A 378 -14.65 0.10 -30.72
C GLU A 378 -13.87 1.20 -31.45
N GLU A 379 -14.39 2.43 -31.47
CA GLU A 379 -13.65 3.58 -32.02
C GLU A 379 -12.40 3.90 -31.21
N ALA A 380 -12.47 3.83 -29.88
CA ALA A 380 -11.29 4.00 -29.03
C ALA A 380 -10.24 2.92 -29.28
N LYS A 381 -10.66 1.66 -29.36
CA LYS A 381 -9.81 0.53 -29.73
C LYS A 381 -9.15 0.77 -31.09
N ARG A 382 -9.90 1.20 -32.11
CA ARG A 382 -9.37 1.52 -33.44
C ARG A 382 -8.32 2.62 -33.39
N MET A 383 -8.57 3.73 -32.68
CA MET A 383 -7.58 4.81 -32.51
C MET A 383 -6.30 4.31 -31.87
N LEU A 384 -6.41 3.51 -30.79
CA LEU A 384 -5.27 2.96 -30.07
C LEU A 384 -4.50 1.93 -30.91
N LEU A 385 -5.18 1.10 -31.70
CA LEU A 385 -4.51 0.17 -32.63
C LEU A 385 -3.75 0.92 -33.71
N ASN A 386 -4.34 1.97 -34.29
CA ASN A 386 -3.65 2.82 -35.27
C ASN A 386 -2.42 3.49 -34.65
N ALA A 387 -2.53 3.99 -33.42
CA ALA A 387 -1.39 4.53 -32.67
C ALA A 387 -0.26 3.51 -32.47
N ARG A 388 -0.55 2.23 -32.30
CA ARG A 388 0.50 1.18 -32.24
C ARG A 388 1.23 0.97 -33.55
N THR A 389 0.59 1.24 -34.69
CA THR A 389 1.22 1.11 -36.01
C THR A 389 2.10 2.30 -36.37
N SER A 390 1.97 3.43 -35.66
CA SER A 390 2.78 4.64 -35.88
C SER A 390 4.15 4.58 -35.19
N GLY A 391 5.13 3.94 -35.85
CA GLY A 391 6.58 4.08 -35.57
C GLY A 391 6.98 4.15 -34.08
N ASN A 392 7.71 5.21 -33.70
CA ASN A 392 8.37 5.41 -32.40
C ASN A 392 7.43 5.46 -31.16
N ARG A 393 6.12 5.30 -31.35
CA ARG A 393 5.10 5.30 -30.28
C ARG A 393 4.41 3.95 -30.06
N LYS A 394 4.85 2.89 -30.77
CA LYS A 394 4.29 1.53 -30.66
C LYS A 394 4.18 1.01 -29.21
N ARG A 395 5.01 1.54 -28.31
CA ARG A 395 5.20 1.07 -26.93
C ARG A 395 4.72 2.05 -25.86
N ASN A 396 4.12 3.18 -26.25
CA ASN A 396 3.53 4.11 -25.31
C ASN A 396 2.35 3.44 -24.60
N PRO A 397 2.18 3.64 -23.27
CA PRO A 397 1.03 3.10 -22.56
C PRO A 397 -0.25 3.74 -23.09
N GLN A 398 -1.29 2.92 -23.15
CA GLN A 398 -2.56 3.29 -23.74
C GLN A 398 -3.63 3.27 -22.66
N VAL A 399 -4.44 4.32 -22.63
CA VAL A 399 -5.46 4.52 -21.61
C VAL A 399 -6.80 4.84 -22.28
N VAL A 400 -7.86 4.22 -21.79
CA VAL A 400 -9.23 4.66 -22.04
C VAL A 400 -9.81 5.21 -20.75
N ILE A 401 -10.35 6.42 -20.80
CA ILE A 401 -11.22 6.94 -19.74
C ILE A 401 -12.65 6.88 -20.28
N LEU A 402 -13.43 5.95 -19.74
CA LEU A 402 -14.84 5.77 -20.08
C LEU A 402 -15.72 6.41 -19.01
N ALA A 403 -16.59 7.33 -19.40
CA ALA A 403 -17.63 7.86 -18.53
C ALA A 403 -19.01 7.57 -19.10
N SER A 404 -19.85 6.88 -18.33
CA SER A 404 -21.13 6.38 -18.84
C SER A 404 -22.26 6.45 -17.82
N THR A 405 -23.45 6.78 -18.33
CA THR A 405 -24.73 6.74 -17.62
C THR A 405 -25.48 5.42 -17.85
N VAL A 406 -24.91 4.50 -18.65
CA VAL A 406 -25.49 3.18 -18.94
C VAL A 406 -24.60 2.06 -18.41
N ALA A 407 -25.23 0.92 -18.09
CA ALA A 407 -24.52 -0.26 -17.64
C ALA A 407 -23.77 -0.93 -18.82
N ASP A 408 -22.63 -1.55 -18.52
CA ASP A 408 -21.85 -2.30 -19.52
C ASP A 408 -22.49 -3.63 -19.94
N GLY A 409 -23.49 -4.11 -19.19
CA GLY A 409 -24.20 -5.35 -19.49
C GLY A 409 -23.40 -6.63 -19.28
N CYS A 410 -22.25 -6.57 -18.58
CA CYS A 410 -21.37 -7.73 -18.40
C CYS A 410 -21.82 -8.74 -17.33
N LEU A 411 -22.83 -8.38 -16.52
CA LEU A 411 -23.32 -9.21 -15.41
C LEU A 411 -24.53 -10.09 -15.78
N THR A 412 -25.09 -9.98 -16.99
CA THR A 412 -26.26 -10.77 -17.40
C THR A 412 -25.84 -11.98 -18.24
N LYS A 413 -26.22 -13.18 -17.81
CA LYS A 413 -25.92 -14.46 -18.49
C LYS A 413 -26.56 -14.61 -19.89
N GLU A 414 -27.35 -13.65 -20.35
CA GLU A 414 -28.19 -13.75 -21.55
C GLU A 414 -27.51 -13.26 -22.84
N ASN A 415 -26.40 -12.51 -22.78
CA ASN A 415 -25.80 -11.86 -23.95
C ASN A 415 -24.74 -12.70 -24.71
N GLN A 416 -24.59 -14.00 -24.39
CA GLN A 416 -23.56 -14.86 -25.02
C GLN A 416 -24.03 -15.59 -26.30
N LYS A 417 -25.17 -15.27 -26.92
CA LYS A 417 -25.72 -16.11 -28.00
C LYS A 417 -26.27 -15.44 -29.27
N ASP A 418 -26.09 -14.15 -29.48
CA ASP A 418 -26.49 -13.50 -30.75
C ASP A 418 -25.27 -12.95 -31.51
N SER A 419 -24.94 -13.57 -32.64
CA SER A 419 -23.83 -13.20 -33.53
C SER A 419 -24.12 -12.01 -34.44
N SER A 420 -25.30 -11.37 -34.31
CA SER A 420 -25.70 -10.18 -35.06
C SER A 420 -25.58 -8.86 -34.28
N LEU A 421 -25.29 -8.93 -32.97
CA LEU A 421 -25.01 -7.76 -32.14
C LEU A 421 -23.53 -7.32 -32.33
N PRO A 422 -23.21 -6.01 -32.21
CA PRO A 422 -21.83 -5.56 -32.05
C PRO A 422 -21.15 -6.38 -30.95
N GLU A 423 -19.83 -6.60 -31.04
CA GLU A 423 -19.08 -7.25 -29.96
C GLU A 423 -19.50 -6.65 -28.62
N SER A 424 -19.84 -7.51 -27.66
CA SER A 424 -20.31 -7.00 -26.37
C SER A 424 -19.22 -6.13 -25.75
N VAL A 425 -19.63 -5.08 -25.04
CA VAL A 425 -18.74 -4.14 -24.32
C VAL A 425 -17.64 -4.87 -23.55
N CYS A 426 -17.98 -6.04 -22.97
CA CYS A 426 -17.09 -6.90 -22.21
C CYS A 426 -15.99 -7.55 -23.07
N VAL A 427 -16.32 -8.01 -24.27
CA VAL A 427 -15.37 -8.64 -25.21
C VAL A 427 -14.36 -7.59 -25.67
N ILE A 428 -14.85 -6.42 -26.10
CA ILE A 428 -14.00 -5.30 -26.52
C ILE A 428 -13.07 -4.88 -25.38
N ALA A 429 -13.61 -4.66 -24.18
CA ALA A 429 -12.82 -4.23 -23.03
C ALA A 429 -11.81 -5.29 -22.57
N ASN A 430 -12.15 -6.58 -22.61
CA ASN A 430 -11.21 -7.65 -22.26
C ASN A 430 -10.08 -7.76 -23.28
N ASP A 431 -10.38 -7.70 -24.58
CA ASP A 431 -9.36 -7.67 -25.63
C ASP A 431 -8.42 -6.47 -25.47
N MET A 432 -8.95 -5.27 -25.18
CA MET A 432 -8.13 -4.09 -24.91
C MET A 432 -7.20 -4.29 -23.71
N LYS A 433 -7.71 -4.84 -22.59
CA LYS A 433 -6.91 -5.13 -21.39
C LYS A 433 -5.85 -6.21 -21.63
N GLU A 434 -6.18 -7.26 -22.38
CA GLU A 434 -5.23 -8.31 -22.79
C GLU A 434 -4.10 -7.74 -23.65
N ASN A 435 -4.39 -6.72 -24.45
CA ASN A 435 -3.41 -5.97 -25.23
C ASN A 435 -2.67 -4.89 -24.42
N GLY A 436 -2.93 -4.75 -23.11
CA GLY A 436 -2.23 -3.84 -22.21
C GLY A 436 -2.79 -2.42 -22.18
N VAL A 437 -4.04 -2.21 -22.60
CA VAL A 437 -4.75 -0.93 -22.42
C VAL A 437 -5.30 -0.85 -20.99
N THR A 438 -5.01 0.25 -20.30
CA THR A 438 -5.64 0.56 -19.01
C THR A 438 -7.01 1.19 -19.26
N ILE A 439 -8.05 0.61 -18.67
CA ILE A 439 -9.42 1.12 -18.75
C ILE A 439 -9.80 1.73 -17.40
N ILE A 440 -9.97 3.05 -17.38
CA ILE A 440 -10.47 3.82 -16.25
C ILE A 440 -11.96 4.08 -16.49
N THR A 441 -12.82 3.74 -15.54
CA THR A 441 -14.26 3.96 -15.67
C THR A 441 -14.75 4.97 -14.65
N VAL A 442 -15.60 5.90 -15.08
CA VAL A 442 -16.34 6.82 -14.21
C VAL A 442 -17.82 6.59 -14.42
N LYS A 443 -18.49 6.00 -13.43
CA LYS A 443 -19.95 5.91 -13.45
C LYS A 443 -20.56 7.27 -13.11
N TYR A 444 -21.60 7.66 -13.84
CA TYR A 444 -22.40 8.80 -13.45
C TYR A 444 -23.43 8.39 -12.38
N ASN A 445 -23.51 9.20 -11.34
CA ASN A 445 -24.45 9.13 -10.24
C ASN A 445 -25.13 10.51 -10.14
N PHE A 446 -26.43 10.54 -10.43
CA PHE A 446 -27.24 11.76 -10.36
C PHE A 446 -28.06 11.84 -9.06
N GLY A 447 -27.79 10.97 -8.07
CA GLY A 447 -28.51 10.96 -6.80
C GLY A 447 -29.89 10.32 -6.86
N ASP A 448 -30.23 9.63 -7.94
CA ASP A 448 -31.50 8.91 -8.15
C ASP A 448 -31.51 7.49 -7.54
N GLY A 449 -30.37 7.04 -7.00
CA GLY A 449 -30.22 5.71 -6.41
C GLY A 449 -30.08 4.56 -7.41
N LEU A 450 -30.03 4.86 -8.72
CA LEU A 450 -29.80 3.85 -9.76
C LEU A 450 -28.29 3.71 -10.01
N ALA A 451 -27.71 2.60 -9.57
CA ALA A 451 -26.32 2.27 -9.86
C ALA A 451 -26.22 1.50 -11.18
N TYR A 452 -25.75 2.16 -12.24
CA TYR A 452 -25.39 1.48 -13.49
C TYR A 452 -23.99 0.86 -13.34
N PRO A 453 -23.86 -0.47 -13.33
CA PRO A 453 -22.56 -1.12 -13.14
C PRO A 453 -21.65 -0.90 -14.36
N LEU A 454 -20.45 -0.38 -14.10
CA LEU A 454 -19.29 -0.41 -14.98
C LEU A 454 -18.23 -1.29 -14.31
N THR A 455 -18.15 -2.53 -14.78
CA THR A 455 -17.32 -3.63 -14.27
C THR A 455 -16.10 -3.91 -15.15
N ILE A 456 -16.03 -3.29 -16.33
CA ILE A 456 -14.97 -3.51 -17.31
C ILE A 456 -13.63 -2.83 -16.97
N SER A 457 -13.57 -2.02 -15.91
CA SER A 457 -12.37 -1.28 -15.51
C SER A 457 -11.15 -2.17 -15.30
N SER A 458 -9.97 -1.59 -15.43
CA SER A 458 -8.75 -2.17 -14.88
C SER A 458 -8.80 -2.19 -13.35
N PRO A 459 -8.00 -3.05 -12.68
CA PRO A 459 -7.94 -3.09 -11.22
C PRO A 459 -7.69 -1.69 -10.64
N CYS A 460 -8.52 -1.31 -9.66
CA CYS A 460 -8.40 -0.05 -8.92
C CYS A 460 -8.57 1.21 -9.80
N SER A 461 -9.32 1.09 -10.90
CA SER A 461 -9.61 2.19 -11.84
C SER A 461 -11.12 2.40 -12.07
N ALA A 462 -11.94 2.12 -11.05
CA ALA A 462 -13.38 2.32 -11.09
C ALA A 462 -13.80 3.44 -10.12
N PHE A 463 -14.33 4.53 -10.68
CA PHE A 463 -14.67 5.75 -9.95
C PHE A 463 -16.11 6.18 -10.20
N ASN A 464 -16.54 7.18 -9.44
CA ASN A 464 -17.87 7.79 -9.52
C ASN A 464 -17.72 9.31 -9.68
N ASN A 465 -18.53 9.93 -10.53
CA ASN A 465 -18.55 11.39 -10.68
C ASN A 465 -18.94 12.15 -9.40
N SER A 466 -19.59 11.49 -8.45
CA SER A 466 -19.90 12.08 -7.14
C SER A 466 -18.73 12.03 -6.15
N ASN A 467 -17.56 11.50 -6.53
CA ASN A 467 -16.37 11.54 -5.68
C ASN A 467 -15.76 12.96 -5.70
N VAL A 468 -15.59 13.55 -4.51
CA VAL A 468 -14.98 14.87 -4.36
C VAL A 468 -13.52 14.92 -4.83
N ASP A 469 -12.84 13.77 -4.83
CA ASP A 469 -11.44 13.62 -5.24
C ASP A 469 -11.28 12.98 -6.64
N LEU A 470 -12.32 13.01 -7.48
CA LEU A 470 -12.28 12.35 -8.80
C LEU A 470 -11.09 12.78 -9.67
N GLU A 471 -10.74 14.07 -9.68
CA GLU A 471 -9.57 14.58 -10.43
C GLU A 471 -8.27 13.90 -9.99
N LYS A 472 -8.04 13.82 -8.68
CA LYS A 472 -6.88 13.15 -8.09
C LYS A 472 -6.86 11.65 -8.39
N ASP A 473 -8.01 10.99 -8.34
CA ASP A 473 -8.15 9.55 -8.66
C ASP A 473 -7.81 9.25 -10.12
N LEU A 474 -8.31 10.10 -11.04
CA LEU A 474 -7.99 10.01 -12.45
C LEU A 474 -6.50 10.27 -12.69
N GLY A 475 -5.93 11.32 -12.07
CA GLY A 475 -4.51 11.64 -12.16
C GLY A 475 -3.62 10.48 -11.67
N ASN A 476 -3.94 9.88 -10.52
CA ASN A 476 -3.23 8.71 -9.98
C ASN A 476 -3.33 7.49 -10.89
N SER A 477 -4.49 7.28 -11.53
CA SER A 477 -4.67 6.20 -12.50
C SER A 477 -3.81 6.41 -13.74
N LEU A 478 -3.66 7.66 -14.21
CA LEU A 478 -2.72 8.00 -15.29
C LEU A 478 -1.26 7.79 -14.85
N CYS A 479 -0.88 8.15 -13.63
CA CYS A 479 0.44 7.85 -13.07
C CYS A 479 0.74 6.35 -13.10
N ASN A 480 -0.21 5.54 -12.64
CA ASN A 480 -0.05 4.09 -12.56
C ASN A 480 0.02 3.45 -13.95
N ALA A 481 -0.76 3.97 -14.92
CA ALA A 481 -0.67 3.56 -16.32
C ALA A 481 0.69 3.93 -16.95
N ASN A 482 1.26 5.09 -16.59
CA ASN A 482 2.60 5.50 -17.02
C ASN A 482 3.73 4.77 -16.25
N CYS A 483 3.40 3.93 -15.28
CA CYS A 483 4.34 3.08 -14.57
C CYS A 483 4.27 1.65 -15.11
N PHE A 484 5.16 1.29 -16.03
CA PHE A 484 5.07 0.02 -16.77
C PHE A 484 6.45 -0.58 -17.04
N CYS A 485 6.51 -1.87 -17.36
CA CYS A 485 7.79 -2.49 -17.65
C CYS A 485 8.28 -2.21 -19.06
N PRO A 486 9.60 -2.00 -19.25
CA PRO A 486 10.18 -1.89 -20.58
C PRO A 486 9.93 -3.16 -21.38
N TRP A 487 9.85 -3.03 -22.69
CA TRP A 487 9.74 -4.18 -23.60
C TRP A 487 11.06 -4.96 -23.67
N GLY A 488 10.96 -6.25 -23.99
CA GLY A 488 12.11 -7.13 -24.16
C GLY A 488 12.99 -6.80 -25.37
N VAL A 489 14.16 -7.44 -25.45
CA VAL A 489 15.20 -7.20 -26.48
C VAL A 489 14.69 -7.45 -27.92
N ASP A 490 13.74 -8.37 -28.11
CA ASP A 490 13.18 -8.72 -29.41
C ASP A 490 11.99 -7.85 -29.85
N ASN A 491 11.63 -6.83 -29.05
CA ASN A 491 10.60 -5.82 -29.32
C ASN A 491 9.19 -6.37 -29.62
N ASN A 492 8.97 -7.68 -29.45
CA ASN A 492 7.73 -8.35 -29.84
C ASN A 492 7.05 -9.07 -28.66
N MET A 493 7.72 -9.22 -27.50
CA MET A 493 7.13 -9.85 -26.33
C MET A 493 7.41 -9.08 -25.04
N GLN A 494 6.37 -8.93 -24.21
CA GLN A 494 6.52 -8.37 -22.86
C GLN A 494 7.01 -9.46 -21.90
N MET A 495 8.33 -9.54 -21.72
CA MET A 495 8.98 -10.53 -20.87
C MET A 495 9.04 -10.11 -19.40
N TRP A 496 9.18 -8.81 -19.13
CA TRP A 496 9.28 -8.26 -17.79
C TRP A 496 7.92 -8.26 -17.07
N LYS A 497 7.94 -8.60 -15.78
CA LYS A 497 6.77 -8.59 -14.89
C LYS A 497 6.90 -7.45 -13.90
N MET A 498 5.86 -6.61 -13.86
CA MET A 498 5.78 -5.51 -12.92
C MET A 498 5.65 -6.05 -11.50
N VAL A 499 6.54 -5.62 -10.61
CA VAL A 499 6.40 -5.85 -9.18
C VAL A 499 5.29 -4.93 -8.66
N LYS A 500 4.30 -5.53 -8.01
CA LYS A 500 3.13 -4.81 -7.50
C LYS A 500 3.15 -4.76 -5.98
N ASP A 501 2.48 -3.76 -5.43
CA ASP A 501 2.14 -3.73 -4.02
C ASP A 501 1.17 -4.87 -3.65
N PRO A 502 1.00 -5.21 -2.36
CA PRO A 502 0.11 -6.30 -1.93
C PRO A 502 -1.34 -6.13 -2.35
N SER A 503 -1.79 -4.88 -2.52
CA SER A 503 -3.15 -4.60 -2.99
C SER A 503 -3.35 -4.95 -4.48
N GLY A 504 -2.25 -5.09 -5.23
CA GLY A 504 -2.26 -5.28 -6.67
C GLY A 504 -2.63 -4.03 -7.47
N CYS A 505 -2.87 -2.91 -6.77
CA CYS A 505 -3.31 -1.64 -7.35
C CYS A 505 -2.14 -0.79 -7.83
N ARG A 506 -1.01 -0.79 -7.11
CA ARG A 506 0.11 0.11 -7.40
C ARG A 506 1.34 -0.64 -7.89
N ASN A 507 1.91 -0.10 -8.95
CA ASN A 507 3.16 -0.56 -9.52
C ASN A 507 4.34 0.04 -8.75
N THR A 508 5.28 -0.79 -8.32
CA THR A 508 6.41 -0.40 -7.43
C THR A 508 7.63 0.11 -8.19
N GLY A 509 7.51 0.55 -9.42
CA GLY A 509 8.67 1.03 -10.17
C GLY A 509 9.76 -0.01 -10.47
N GLU A 510 9.51 -1.29 -10.22
CA GLU A 510 10.47 -2.37 -10.41
C GLU A 510 9.87 -3.45 -11.31
N CYS A 511 10.70 -3.98 -12.19
CA CYS A 511 10.33 -5.00 -13.15
C CYS A 511 11.29 -6.17 -13.04
N VAL A 512 10.76 -7.39 -13.03
CA VAL A 512 11.56 -8.61 -12.86
C VAL A 512 11.29 -9.61 -13.96
N TYR A 513 12.31 -10.40 -14.27
CA TYR A 513 12.25 -11.43 -15.29
C TYR A 513 12.91 -12.72 -14.79
N PRO A 514 12.11 -13.78 -14.51
CA PRO A 514 12.66 -15.07 -14.14
C PRO A 514 13.20 -15.81 -15.37
N LEU A 515 14.43 -16.28 -15.28
CA LEU A 515 15.08 -17.10 -16.30
C LEU A 515 14.93 -18.58 -15.95
N PHE A 516 14.60 -19.40 -16.95
CA PHE A 516 14.28 -20.83 -16.76
C PHE A 516 15.48 -21.77 -16.93
N THR A 517 16.70 -21.25 -17.04
CA THR A 517 17.92 -22.04 -17.09
C THR A 517 18.73 -21.77 -15.82
N PRO A 518 18.92 -22.77 -14.93
CA PRO A 518 19.71 -22.58 -13.73
C PRO A 518 21.18 -22.38 -14.08
N ALA A 519 21.85 -21.49 -13.36
CA ALA A 519 23.23 -21.11 -13.62
C ALA A 519 23.99 -20.91 -12.32
N SER A 520 25.33 -20.94 -12.38
CA SER A 520 26.16 -20.47 -11.26
C SER A 520 25.90 -18.98 -11.03
N ARG A 521 26.19 -18.49 -9.83
CA ARG A 521 25.86 -17.10 -9.45
C ARG A 521 26.53 -16.05 -10.33
N LEU A 522 27.78 -16.28 -10.76
CA LEU A 522 28.47 -15.38 -11.71
C LEU A 522 27.83 -15.44 -13.12
N ALA A 523 27.47 -16.63 -13.59
CA ALA A 523 26.81 -16.77 -14.90
C ALA A 523 25.40 -16.17 -14.88
N ALA A 524 24.68 -16.28 -13.77
CA ALA A 524 23.38 -15.63 -13.55
C ALA A 524 23.49 -14.10 -13.65
N GLU A 525 24.50 -13.51 -12.99
CA GLU A 525 24.82 -12.08 -13.04
C GLU A 525 25.11 -11.61 -14.47
N LEU A 526 26.02 -12.29 -15.17
CA LEU A 526 26.36 -11.99 -16.56
C LEU A 526 25.15 -12.14 -17.49
N THR A 527 24.27 -13.11 -17.21
CA THR A 527 23.04 -13.29 -17.99
C THR A 527 22.08 -12.12 -17.79
N CYS A 528 21.89 -11.65 -16.56
CA CYS A 528 21.10 -10.44 -16.30
C CYS A 528 21.73 -9.21 -16.96
N GLN A 529 23.04 -9.00 -16.84
CA GLN A 529 23.72 -7.87 -17.48
C GLN A 529 23.58 -7.88 -19.00
N ARG A 530 23.67 -9.06 -19.64
CA ARG A 530 23.42 -9.21 -21.08
C ARG A 530 21.96 -9.01 -21.47
N THR A 531 21.04 -9.15 -20.50
CA THR A 531 19.61 -8.91 -20.67
C THR A 531 19.28 -7.46 -20.30
N GLN A 532 19.37 -6.56 -21.28
CA GLN A 532 19.03 -5.12 -21.13
C GLN A 532 19.76 -4.40 -19.98
N ASN A 533 21.02 -4.77 -19.69
CA ASN A 533 21.80 -4.19 -18.60
C ASN A 533 21.10 -4.33 -17.23
N SER A 534 20.31 -5.39 -17.06
CA SER A 534 19.63 -5.71 -15.81
C SER A 534 20.59 -6.35 -14.80
N TYR A 535 20.12 -6.54 -13.57
CA TYR A 535 20.89 -7.09 -12.47
C TYR A 535 20.07 -8.13 -11.70
N LEU A 536 20.70 -8.93 -10.84
CA LEU A 536 19.93 -9.86 -10.01
C LEU A 536 19.04 -9.11 -9.04
N ALA A 537 17.79 -9.59 -8.88
CA ALA A 537 16.76 -8.91 -8.11
C ALA A 537 17.19 -8.65 -6.66
N ASP A 538 16.94 -7.44 -6.19
CA ASP A 538 17.03 -7.12 -4.77
C ASP A 538 15.74 -7.52 -4.03
N VAL A 539 15.79 -7.58 -2.71
CA VAL A 539 14.64 -7.95 -1.87
C VAL A 539 14.60 -7.07 -0.63
N PHE A 540 14.01 -5.89 -0.79
CA PHE A 540 13.89 -4.87 0.25
C PHE A 540 12.60 -4.94 1.07
N SER A 541 11.65 -5.79 0.70
CA SER A 541 10.39 -5.95 1.43
C SER A 541 9.88 -7.40 1.41
N GLY A 542 9.06 -7.74 2.41
CA GLY A 542 8.36 -9.03 2.47
C GLY A 542 7.40 -9.23 1.30
N ASP A 543 6.82 -8.15 0.79
CA ASP A 543 5.92 -8.17 -0.36
C ASP A 543 6.66 -8.55 -1.63
N LYS A 544 7.83 -7.95 -1.87
CA LYS A 544 8.69 -8.31 -2.99
C LYS A 544 9.20 -9.74 -2.87
N HIS A 545 9.60 -10.18 -1.66
CA HIS A 545 9.98 -11.58 -1.40
C HIS A 545 8.85 -12.55 -1.79
N THR A 546 7.63 -12.23 -1.39
CA THR A 546 6.43 -13.03 -1.68
C THR A 546 6.14 -13.06 -3.18
N PHE A 547 6.22 -11.90 -3.85
CA PHE A 547 6.04 -11.78 -5.30
C PHE A 547 7.05 -12.62 -6.09
N LEU A 548 8.34 -12.52 -5.76
CA LEU A 548 9.39 -13.30 -6.41
C LEU A 548 9.22 -14.81 -6.18
N THR A 549 8.86 -15.20 -4.96
CA THR A 549 8.59 -16.60 -4.61
C THR A 549 7.39 -17.14 -5.40
N ALA A 550 6.31 -16.37 -5.52
CA ALA A 550 5.13 -16.75 -6.31
C ALA A 550 5.47 -16.90 -7.80
N LEU A 551 6.27 -15.99 -8.37
CA LEU A 551 6.76 -16.11 -9.75
C LEU A 551 7.59 -17.38 -9.97
N ALA A 552 8.54 -17.63 -9.07
CA ALA A 552 9.41 -18.80 -9.17
C ALA A 552 8.63 -20.10 -9.02
N THR A 553 7.72 -20.19 -8.06
CA THR A 553 6.95 -21.42 -7.79
C THR A 553 5.81 -21.66 -8.79
N GLY A 554 5.23 -20.60 -9.36
CA GLY A 554 4.16 -20.68 -10.36
C GLY A 554 4.65 -21.04 -11.77
N SER A 555 5.96 -21.07 -12.00
CA SER A 555 6.53 -21.51 -13.28
C SER A 555 6.49 -23.03 -13.44
N ASN A 556 6.55 -23.51 -14.70
CA ASN A 556 6.53 -24.95 -15.01
C ASN A 556 7.71 -25.32 -15.93
N PRO A 557 8.73 -26.06 -15.44
CA PRO A 557 8.89 -26.51 -14.04
C PRO A 557 9.18 -25.32 -13.08
N PRO A 558 8.90 -25.47 -11.77
CA PRO A 558 9.19 -24.41 -10.79
C PRO A 558 10.67 -24.00 -10.77
N ALA A 559 10.93 -22.71 -10.86
CA ALA A 559 12.25 -22.08 -10.88
C ALA A 559 12.81 -21.86 -9.46
N ILE A 560 12.89 -22.92 -8.65
CA ILE A 560 13.43 -22.93 -7.28
C ILE A 560 14.61 -23.93 -7.20
N PRO A 561 15.73 -23.60 -6.52
CA PRO A 561 16.04 -22.33 -5.88
C PRO A 561 16.39 -21.23 -6.89
N TYR A 562 16.32 -19.95 -6.50
CA TYR A 562 16.73 -18.83 -7.34
C TYR A 562 17.75 -17.90 -6.67
N TRP A 563 18.61 -17.28 -7.48
CA TRP A 563 19.58 -16.29 -7.03
C TRP A 563 18.94 -14.92 -6.77
N ILE A 564 19.41 -14.22 -5.74
CA ILE A 564 19.13 -12.80 -5.51
C ILE A 564 20.43 -11.97 -5.57
N GLY A 565 20.29 -10.66 -5.67
CA GLY A 565 21.39 -9.70 -5.81
C GLY A 565 22.25 -9.51 -4.54
N LEU A 566 21.92 -10.16 -3.44
CA LEU A 566 22.66 -10.05 -2.18
C LEU A 566 23.92 -10.92 -2.20
N ASN A 567 25.08 -10.35 -1.89
CA ASN A 567 26.34 -11.07 -1.75
C ASN A 567 27.26 -10.41 -0.70
N ASP A 568 28.29 -11.10 -0.23
CA ASP A 568 29.35 -10.57 0.63
C ASP A 568 30.71 -10.81 -0.03
N GLN A 569 31.18 -9.84 -0.81
CA GLN A 569 32.46 -9.95 -1.53
C GLN A 569 33.69 -10.10 -0.62
N THR A 570 33.54 -9.74 0.67
CA THR A 570 34.65 -9.69 1.63
C THR A 570 34.69 -10.87 2.59
N ASN A 571 33.68 -11.76 2.54
CA ASN A 571 33.47 -12.83 3.54
C ASN A 571 33.56 -12.31 4.98
N SER A 572 33.16 -11.06 5.22
CA SER A 572 33.26 -10.36 6.50
C SER A 572 31.88 -10.00 7.08
N LEU A 573 30.83 -10.63 6.57
CA LEU A 573 29.41 -10.35 6.86
C LEU A 573 28.94 -8.97 6.44
N ASN A 574 29.68 -8.32 5.54
CA ASN A 574 29.33 -7.05 4.94
C ASN A 574 28.63 -7.29 3.61
N TYR A 575 27.35 -7.67 3.70
CA TYR A 575 26.57 -7.94 2.50
C TYR A 575 26.25 -6.65 1.73
N THR A 576 26.28 -6.73 0.41
CA THR A 576 25.90 -5.68 -0.53
C THR A 576 24.90 -6.21 -1.56
N TRP A 577 24.03 -5.33 -2.01
CA TRP A 577 23.09 -5.56 -3.10
C TRP A 577 23.72 -5.11 -4.41
N THR A 578 23.80 -6.04 -5.37
CA THR A 578 24.30 -5.78 -6.71
C THR A 578 23.48 -4.70 -7.41
N ARG A 579 24.15 -3.70 -7.99
CA ARG A 579 23.52 -2.66 -8.83
C ARG A 579 24.03 -2.72 -10.28
N PRO A 580 23.26 -2.19 -11.25
CA PRO A 580 23.70 -2.12 -12.63
C PRO A 580 24.74 -0.99 -12.81
N PRO A 581 25.83 -1.21 -13.57
CA PRO A 581 26.78 -0.14 -13.88
C PRO A 581 26.09 1.08 -14.54
N PRO A 582 26.46 2.32 -14.20
CA PRO A 582 27.63 2.72 -13.40
C PRO A 582 27.35 2.84 -11.88
N GLN A 583 26.18 2.40 -11.41
CA GLN A 583 25.81 2.53 -10.00
C GLN A 583 26.67 1.60 -9.15
N SER A 584 27.09 2.07 -7.98
CA SER A 584 27.81 1.24 -7.02
C SER A 584 26.85 0.31 -6.29
N ASP A 585 27.32 -0.87 -5.92
CA ASP A 585 26.59 -1.78 -5.04
C ASP A 585 26.22 -1.07 -3.74
N VAL A 586 25.04 -1.40 -3.20
CA VAL A 586 24.51 -0.73 -2.01
C VAL A 586 24.67 -1.65 -0.80
N PRO A 587 25.27 -1.21 0.31
CA PRO A 587 25.39 -2.02 1.51
C PRO A 587 24.02 -2.39 2.09
N ALA A 588 23.87 -3.65 2.49
CA ALA A 588 22.74 -4.08 3.30
C ALA A 588 22.85 -3.42 4.68
N GLN A 589 21.76 -2.77 5.13
CA GLN A 589 21.71 -2.11 6.42
C GLN A 589 21.20 -3.07 7.49
N GLN A 590 21.54 -2.78 8.75
CA GLN A 590 21.16 -3.62 9.90
C GLN A 590 19.63 -3.78 10.05
N ASP A 591 18.86 -2.77 9.61
CA ASP A 591 17.41 -2.72 9.71
C ASP A 591 16.69 -3.01 8.37
N ASP A 592 17.43 -3.47 7.35
CA ASP A 592 16.82 -3.90 6.08
C ASP A 592 15.98 -5.16 6.29
N PHE A 593 15.00 -5.36 5.40
CA PHE A 593 14.25 -6.60 5.37
C PHE A 593 15.18 -7.80 5.17
N THR A 594 15.04 -8.83 6.02
CA THR A 594 15.73 -10.11 5.84
C THR A 594 14.79 -11.28 6.12
N THR A 595 15.06 -12.42 5.50
CA THR A 595 14.30 -13.66 5.73
C THR A 595 15.20 -14.88 5.64
N TRP A 596 16.33 -14.80 6.36
CA TRP A 596 17.28 -15.90 6.51
C TRP A 596 16.63 -17.16 7.06
N ALA A 597 17.03 -18.32 6.53
CA ALA A 597 16.66 -19.60 7.12
C ALA A 597 17.32 -19.74 8.50
N PRO A 598 16.65 -20.36 9.48
CA PRO A 598 17.28 -20.71 10.75
C PRO A 598 18.64 -21.40 10.56
N GLY A 599 19.68 -20.85 11.18
CA GLY A 599 21.07 -21.32 11.03
C GLY A 599 21.87 -20.68 9.89
N PHE A 600 21.29 -19.74 9.16
CA PHE A 600 21.95 -18.93 8.13
C PHE A 600 22.05 -17.45 8.56
N PRO A 601 23.02 -16.68 8.04
CA PRO A 601 24.10 -17.10 7.15
C PRO A 601 25.08 -18.07 7.85
N LEU A 602 25.74 -18.94 7.08
CA LEU A 602 26.79 -19.84 7.54
C LEU A 602 28.13 -19.11 7.60
N TYR A 603 28.89 -19.31 8.68
CA TYR A 603 29.99 -18.43 9.08
C TYR A 603 31.42 -18.98 8.83
N ASN A 604 31.56 -20.20 8.29
CA ASN A 604 32.80 -20.97 8.45
C ASN A 604 33.53 -21.35 7.15
N ASN A 605 33.07 -20.89 5.97
CA ASN A 605 33.69 -21.22 4.69
C ASN A 605 33.90 -19.95 3.85
N ALA A 606 35.14 -19.71 3.44
CA ALA A 606 35.56 -18.57 2.60
C ALA A 606 34.93 -18.55 1.19
N ASP A 607 34.11 -19.55 0.86
CA ASP A 607 33.43 -19.65 -0.44
C ASP A 607 31.95 -19.21 -0.39
N GLN A 608 31.34 -19.03 0.79
CA GLN A 608 29.87 -18.92 0.97
C GLN A 608 29.31 -17.48 0.97
N ALA A 609 29.66 -16.69 -0.03
CA ALA A 609 29.34 -15.26 -0.09
C ALA A 609 28.03 -14.90 -0.81
N CYS A 610 27.32 -15.83 -1.46
CA CYS A 610 26.22 -15.48 -2.35
C CYS A 610 24.87 -16.00 -1.86
N VAL A 611 23.80 -15.22 -2.04
CA VAL A 611 22.50 -15.55 -1.45
C VAL A 611 21.52 -16.06 -2.50
N LEU A 612 20.90 -17.19 -2.18
CA LEU A 612 19.77 -17.75 -2.92
C LEU A 612 18.54 -17.87 -2.02
N VAL A 613 17.38 -17.93 -2.65
CA VAL A 613 16.12 -18.29 -2.00
C VAL A 613 15.79 -19.73 -2.32
N ASP A 614 15.53 -20.51 -1.27
CA ASP A 614 15.23 -21.93 -1.40
C ASP A 614 14.11 -22.33 -0.45
N LYS A 615 13.48 -23.46 -0.74
CA LYS A 615 12.49 -24.08 0.12
C LYS A 615 13.11 -24.42 1.47
N PHE A 616 12.46 -23.96 2.54
CA PHE A 616 12.82 -24.25 3.93
C PHE A 616 11.81 -25.20 4.58
N THR A 617 10.52 -24.96 4.39
CA THR A 617 9.44 -25.89 4.76
C THR A 617 8.48 -26.09 3.59
N SER A 618 7.40 -26.86 3.79
CA SER A 618 6.35 -27.03 2.78
C SER A 618 5.75 -25.70 2.29
N PHE A 619 5.78 -24.65 3.12
CA PHE A 619 5.13 -23.36 2.84
C PHE A 619 6.04 -22.14 3.01
N ALA A 620 7.31 -22.31 3.39
CA ALA A 620 8.24 -21.21 3.63
C ALA A 620 9.46 -21.29 2.72
N TYR A 621 9.79 -20.17 2.10
CA TYR A 621 10.97 -19.95 1.28
C TYR A 621 11.85 -18.90 1.95
N LYS A 622 13.12 -19.22 2.15
CA LYS A 622 14.04 -18.46 3.02
C LYS A 622 15.39 -18.29 2.35
N TRP A 623 16.14 -17.29 2.78
CA TRP A 623 17.46 -16.99 2.26
C TRP A 623 18.49 -17.97 2.83
N LYS A 624 19.37 -18.47 1.97
CA LYS A 624 20.52 -19.30 2.33
C LYS A 624 21.74 -18.73 1.61
N ASN A 625 22.84 -18.49 2.33
CA ASN A 625 24.11 -18.21 1.67
C ASN A 625 24.72 -19.53 1.18
N ALA A 626 25.29 -19.48 -0.02
CA ALA A 626 25.85 -20.59 -0.76
C ALA A 626 27.13 -20.15 -1.46
N ALA A 627 27.88 -21.13 -1.97
CA ALA A 627 29.06 -20.81 -2.74
C ALA A 627 28.69 -20.07 -4.03
N CYS A 628 29.40 -18.97 -4.34
CA CYS A 628 29.19 -18.22 -5.58
C CYS A 628 29.58 -19.05 -6.83
N PHE A 629 30.42 -20.07 -6.64
CA PHE A 629 30.89 -21.00 -7.66
C PHE A 629 30.50 -22.43 -7.31
N GLY A 630 30.00 -23.18 -8.28
CA GLY A 630 29.59 -24.59 -8.12
C GLY A 630 28.07 -24.77 -8.08
N PRO A 631 27.35 -24.32 -7.04
CA PRO A 631 25.89 -24.38 -6.99
C PRO A 631 25.25 -23.66 -8.17
N VAL A 632 24.12 -24.21 -8.64
CA VAL A 632 23.30 -23.60 -9.68
C VAL A 632 21.92 -23.29 -9.13
N ALA A 633 21.38 -22.13 -9.49
CA ALA A 633 20.03 -21.69 -9.15
C ALA A 633 19.49 -20.84 -10.31
N TYR A 634 18.17 -20.68 -10.38
CA TYR A 634 17.51 -19.90 -11.42
C TYR A 634 17.80 -18.40 -11.23
N PRO A 635 18.23 -17.66 -12.26
CA PRO A 635 18.37 -16.21 -12.14
C PRO A 635 17.00 -15.53 -12.16
N ILE A 636 16.79 -14.55 -11.28
CA ILE A 636 15.72 -13.55 -11.45
C ILE A 636 16.38 -12.20 -11.67
N CYS A 637 16.23 -11.68 -12.87
CA CYS A 637 16.77 -10.37 -13.23
C CYS A 637 15.78 -9.27 -12.88
N GLN A 638 16.29 -8.06 -12.65
CA GLN A 638 15.55 -6.86 -12.29
C GLN A 638 16.03 -5.66 -13.10
N ILE A 639 15.08 -4.83 -13.52
CA ILE A 639 15.30 -3.53 -14.14
C ILE A 639 14.32 -2.51 -13.54
N ASN A 640 14.67 -1.22 -13.65
CA ASN A 640 13.74 -0.15 -13.30
C ASN A 640 12.57 -0.13 -14.28
N ALA A 641 11.36 0.03 -13.75
CA ALA A 641 10.20 0.30 -14.58
C ALA A 641 10.33 1.67 -15.27
N CYS A 642 9.60 1.81 -16.36
CA CYS A 642 9.45 3.06 -17.07
C CYS A 642 8.47 3.94 -16.31
N ASP A 643 8.82 5.22 -16.15
CA ASP A 643 8.00 6.24 -15.49
C ASP A 643 8.46 7.65 -15.85
N THR A 644 7.84 8.67 -15.27
CA THR A 644 8.08 10.06 -15.67
C THR A 644 9.53 10.55 -15.54
N ASP A 645 10.40 9.84 -14.80
CA ASP A 645 11.84 10.14 -14.71
C ASP A 645 12.73 9.09 -15.40
N ASN A 646 12.16 7.95 -15.82
CA ASN A 646 12.84 6.88 -16.55
C ASN A 646 12.09 6.54 -17.85
N PHE A 647 12.37 7.27 -18.92
CA PHE A 647 11.73 7.07 -20.22
C PHE A 647 12.21 5.78 -20.90
N CYS A 648 11.26 5.01 -21.44
CA CYS A 648 11.54 3.83 -22.26
C CYS A 648 10.73 3.92 -23.55
N SER A 649 11.38 4.04 -24.71
CA SER A 649 10.70 4.07 -26.01
C SER A 649 10.77 2.80 -26.79
#